data_AF-A0A7X2LXK9-F1
#
_entry.id   AF-A0A7X2LXK9-F1
#
_cell.length_a   1.000
_cell.length_b   1.000
_cell.length_c   1.000
_cell.angle_alpha   90.00
_cell.angle_beta   90.00
_cell.angle_gamma   90.00
#
_symmetry.space_group_name_H-M   'P 1'
#
loop_
_entity.id
_entity.type
_entity.pdbx_description
1 polymer ?
#
loop_
_entity_poly.entity_id
_entity_poly.type
_entity_poly.pdbx_seq_one_letter_code
_entity_poly.pdbx_strand_id
1 'polypeptide(L)'
;MPARLPHSVRSHSVRYFPRLTLLALLAGAAPFPLLHAAELTVTGADGAPGAAGQPGQPGKPAQAIINGSADPVNRVNRATANGGAGGKGGAGAASGDGGAATARVRATASGNATTQGAASATGGNGGAAAPGGSAGRGGNAEAELDLTGRNAQGYSTAFGGNGGASSAQGANRRGGDANAVLTLRGGGQIDGYSAAVGGTGSFDPSSGAGEQGARATSKAEGTGGGGSSVRVYASASGGYGAAATGAGRQSGAGGVATATARGVSGSGKVDVEAVVNGGLGANGYNGAAGGNGADAQLNNAATGATSGKLSLGQWAHGGSGGNSQGGSADGGAAGRARSRMQVNDRNASSLDILNYAIGGNGGSAEGSGGRPMAGGDAVSRVQAAGVGDITASSFASGGSAGYSAKGNGANGGNGASSVHAVTTGNRSVNVLAQSYGGVAGSAITPGRKGGTGGTGRAQASGQSGSGAVNVTAVQQGGPGGFGGAGAASGDGGDSTMANAVAGSTSGALTLDQRARGGDGGESRLGQGGRAGHGRSSLTVSDNRAASLSGAVLAEGGYGGHSYETRQALAGRGGNADSTLQLSSTKAGTVVNGSSVANGGTGGYNQNGYNGTGGDASALADVRARGNAVSAAVAAGGVAIPLNSIGDGPGGAGGNATAHAQATSERFAVASAQATGGQGARAGTASALSAAATTLHGGVALAGAKASGLGGVAQSRATSEGTWQGHAATAQAGATAAVVPGNTVASSEAASDAGGGAGHAPLDIAGGANVMARAGLAPVAAAIATVANAALPAGASVIGQGAQGVSYRQSQAPGNIYTYESNGAFQFSTDGARHLMLGLMNAAVLNLGFQKLELNISNHGVDLYSQSFTSLAEAQSFFNHRVLDLGILGVGVQDVVIRTAWNLEAQSGYAFDYTLALMPVPEPQVWLMLACGLLLLMLRNKGGLYFLRD
;
A
#
# COMPACT_ATOMS: atom_id res chain seq x y z
N MET A 1 13.05 -27.09 -21.14
CA MET A 1 12.29 -28.36 -20.92
C MET A 1 12.54 -28.85 -19.49
N PRO A 2 11.63 -29.57 -18.81
CA PRO A 2 10.21 -29.84 -19.10
C PRO A 2 9.22 -29.38 -18.00
N ALA A 3 7.97 -29.18 -18.46
CA ALA A 3 6.66 -29.25 -17.77
C ALA A 3 6.52 -28.86 -16.29
N ARG A 4 5.92 -27.68 -16.04
CA ARG A 4 5.14 -27.41 -14.82
C ARG A 4 3.67 -27.17 -15.18
N LEU A 5 2.82 -28.01 -14.60
CA LEU A 5 1.35 -27.96 -14.60
C LEU A 5 0.83 -26.61 -14.07
N PRO A 6 -0.40 -26.21 -14.43
CA PRO A 6 -0.92 -24.87 -14.15
C PRO A 6 -1.20 -24.71 -12.66
N HIS A 7 -0.46 -23.81 -12.01
CA HIS A 7 -0.83 -23.30 -10.70
C HIS A 7 -2.15 -22.54 -10.85
N SER A 8 -3.22 -23.09 -10.27
CA SER A 8 -4.44 -22.33 -10.04
C SER A 8 -4.06 -21.09 -9.22
N VAL A 9 -4.29 -19.93 -9.83
CA VAL A 9 -4.14 -18.64 -9.18
C VAL A 9 -5.21 -18.57 -8.10
N ARG A 10 -4.88 -19.07 -6.91
CA ARG A 10 -5.56 -18.67 -5.69
C ARG A 10 -5.26 -17.18 -5.55
N SER A 11 -6.27 -16.38 -5.86
CA SER A 11 -6.35 -14.99 -5.46
C SER A 11 -5.86 -14.90 -4.01
N HIS A 12 -4.72 -14.24 -3.81
CA HIS A 12 -4.32 -13.81 -2.48
C HIS A 12 -5.23 -12.62 -2.12
N SER A 13 -6.52 -12.93 -1.94
CA SER A 13 -7.38 -12.18 -1.04
C SER A 13 -6.66 -12.24 0.31
N VAL A 14 -6.08 -11.10 0.68
CA VAL A 14 -5.56 -10.86 2.02
C VAL A 14 -6.72 -11.10 2.98
N ARG A 15 -6.85 -12.35 3.45
CA ARG A 15 -7.71 -12.74 4.55
C ARG A 15 -7.06 -12.25 5.84
N TYR A 16 -7.06 -10.93 6.05
CA TYR A 16 -7.12 -10.39 7.40
C TYR A 16 -8.61 -10.27 7.79
N PHE A 17 -9.25 -11.43 7.90
CA PHE A 17 -10.38 -11.56 8.83
C PHE A 17 -9.74 -11.70 10.21
N PRO A 18 -9.83 -10.73 11.14
CA PRO A 18 -9.67 -11.09 12.53
C PRO A 18 -10.81 -12.04 12.85
N ARG A 19 -10.46 -13.22 13.36
CA ARG A 19 -11.39 -14.15 14.01
C ARG A 19 -12.15 -13.38 15.11
N LEU A 20 -13.31 -12.79 14.80
CA LEU A 20 -14.11 -12.07 15.80
C LEU A 20 -15.61 -12.06 15.56
N THR A 21 -16.13 -12.73 14.52
CA THR A 21 -17.58 -12.79 14.24
C THR A 21 -18.25 -14.12 14.59
N LEU A 22 -17.58 -15.01 15.32
CA LEU A 22 -18.17 -16.26 15.81
C LEU A 22 -17.69 -16.59 17.24
N LEU A 23 -17.66 -15.58 18.12
CA LEU A 23 -17.38 -15.77 19.55
C LEU A 23 -18.46 -15.09 20.41
N ALA A 24 -19.72 -15.22 20.00
CA ALA A 24 -20.87 -14.74 20.76
C ALA A 24 -21.86 -15.86 21.16
N LEU A 25 -21.57 -17.15 20.90
CA LEU A 25 -22.57 -18.21 21.15
C LEU A 25 -22.08 -19.55 21.72
N LEU A 26 -20.82 -19.70 22.17
CA LEU A 26 -20.40 -20.91 22.90
C LEU A 26 -19.34 -20.57 23.96
N ALA A 27 -19.79 -20.11 25.12
CA ALA A 27 -19.02 -20.24 26.36
C ALA A 27 -19.81 -21.19 27.28
N GLY A 28 -19.78 -22.47 26.90
CA GLY A 28 -20.22 -23.56 27.76
C GLY A 28 -19.30 -23.66 28.97
N ALA A 29 -19.92 -23.78 30.14
CA ALA A 29 -19.31 -23.91 31.45
C ALA A 29 -18.20 -24.97 31.49
N ALA A 30 -17.00 -24.58 31.95
CA ALA A 30 -16.08 -25.52 32.58
C ALA A 30 -16.38 -25.55 34.09
N PRO A 31 -16.47 -26.73 34.74
CA PRO A 31 -16.79 -26.82 36.15
C PRO A 31 -15.54 -26.47 36.97
N PHE A 32 -15.64 -25.44 37.81
CA PHE A 32 -14.64 -25.07 38.81
C PHE A 32 -15.19 -25.37 40.21
N PRO A 33 -14.33 -25.69 41.18
CA PRO A 33 -14.74 -26.32 42.45
C PRO A 33 -15.57 -25.36 43.32
N LEU A 34 -16.44 -25.98 44.12
CA LEU A 34 -17.48 -25.41 44.99
C LEU A 34 -17.09 -24.07 45.64
N LEU A 35 -17.52 -22.97 45.01
CA LEU A 35 -17.52 -21.61 45.54
C LEU A 35 -18.92 -21.30 46.09
N HIS A 36 -19.01 -20.61 47.23
CA HIS A 36 -20.29 -20.05 47.71
C HIS A 36 -20.75 -18.95 46.73
N ALA A 37 -21.57 -19.34 45.76
CA ALA A 37 -22.13 -18.47 44.74
C ALA A 37 -23.48 -17.90 45.17
N ALA A 38 -23.68 -16.60 44.98
CA ALA A 38 -25.01 -16.02 45.02
C ALA A 38 -25.54 -16.02 43.58
N GLU A 39 -26.43 -16.95 43.27
CA GLU A 39 -27.11 -17.00 41.97
C GLU A 39 -28.60 -16.69 42.16
N LEU A 40 -29.10 -15.71 41.42
CA LEU A 40 -30.50 -15.33 41.39
C LEU A 40 -30.99 -15.32 39.95
N THR A 41 -31.94 -16.19 39.64
CA THR A 41 -32.63 -16.21 38.35
C THR A 41 -34.10 -15.89 38.55
N VAL A 42 -34.60 -14.88 37.84
CA VAL A 42 -36.01 -14.48 37.87
C VAL A 42 -36.55 -14.53 36.45
N THR A 43 -37.63 -15.28 36.26
CA THR A 43 -38.34 -15.38 34.98
C THR A 43 -39.75 -14.84 35.17
N GLY A 44 -40.13 -13.86 34.36
CA GLY A 44 -41.49 -13.33 34.34
C GLY A 44 -42.45 -14.35 33.73
N ALA A 45 -43.65 -14.43 34.27
CA ALA A 45 -44.70 -15.29 33.70
C ALA A 45 -45.15 -14.76 32.33
N ASP A 46 -45.40 -15.68 31.40
CA ASP A 46 -45.96 -15.36 30.10
C ASP A 46 -47.38 -14.80 30.21
N GLY A 47 -47.73 -13.93 29.28
CA GLY A 47 -49.08 -13.39 29.16
C GLY A 47 -50.06 -14.44 28.67
N ALA A 48 -51.25 -14.49 29.26
CA ALA A 48 -52.33 -15.35 28.79
C ALA A 48 -52.81 -14.93 27.37
N PRO A 49 -53.15 -15.89 26.49
CA PRO A 49 -53.79 -15.59 25.21
C PRO A 49 -55.14 -14.89 25.39
N GLY A 50 -55.47 -13.98 24.47
CA GLY A 50 -56.79 -13.34 24.41
C GLY A 50 -57.84 -14.26 23.79
N ALA A 51 -59.07 -14.21 24.31
CA ALA A 51 -60.25 -14.75 23.62
C ALA A 51 -60.57 -13.91 22.37
N ALA A 52 -61.42 -14.39 21.45
CA ALA A 52 -61.79 -13.65 20.24
C ALA A 52 -62.25 -12.21 20.56
N GLY A 53 -61.71 -11.22 19.84
CA GLY A 53 -61.96 -9.79 20.10
C GLY A 53 -61.25 -9.20 21.33
N GLN A 54 -60.55 -9.99 22.15
CA GLN A 54 -59.79 -9.52 23.30
C GLN A 54 -58.27 -9.56 23.08
N PRO A 55 -57.53 -8.57 23.60
CA PRO A 55 -56.09 -8.55 23.46
C PRO A 55 -55.42 -9.65 24.29
N GLY A 56 -54.24 -10.09 23.83
CA GLY A 56 -53.37 -10.95 24.63
C GLY A 56 -52.81 -10.19 25.83
N GLN A 57 -52.64 -10.84 26.96
CA GLN A 57 -52.08 -10.16 28.14
C GLN A 57 -50.57 -9.90 27.93
N PRO A 58 -50.02 -8.79 28.45
CA PRO A 58 -48.58 -8.57 28.45
C PRO A 58 -47.85 -9.63 29.28
N GLY A 59 -46.63 -9.97 28.87
CA GLY A 59 -45.73 -10.76 29.70
C GLY A 59 -45.31 -10.00 30.96
N LYS A 60 -45.13 -10.71 32.07
CA LYS A 60 -44.72 -10.09 33.34
C LYS A 60 -43.24 -9.69 33.29
N PRO A 61 -42.86 -8.58 33.93
CA PRO A 61 -41.46 -8.20 34.03
C PRO A 61 -40.69 -9.14 34.97
N ALA A 62 -39.39 -9.23 34.79
CA ALA A 62 -38.46 -9.95 35.68
C ALA A 62 -37.41 -9.00 36.24
N GLN A 63 -37.16 -9.09 37.55
CA GLN A 63 -36.12 -8.34 38.23
C GLN A 63 -35.26 -9.27 39.09
N ALA A 64 -34.01 -9.47 38.72
CA ALA A 64 -33.03 -10.21 39.50
C ALA A 64 -32.02 -9.20 40.06
N ILE A 65 -32.05 -8.95 41.37
CA ILE A 65 -31.18 -7.97 42.03
C ILE A 65 -30.40 -8.66 43.15
N ILE A 66 -29.07 -8.65 43.02
CA ILE A 66 -28.14 -9.09 44.07
C ILE A 66 -27.42 -7.86 44.61
N ASN A 67 -27.65 -7.53 45.88
CA ASN A 67 -26.90 -6.53 46.62
C ASN A 67 -26.16 -7.24 47.76
N GLY A 68 -24.82 -7.18 47.80
CA GLY A 68 -24.06 -7.87 48.84
C GLY A 68 -22.72 -7.22 49.17
N SER A 69 -22.38 -7.21 50.47
CA SER A 69 -21.00 -7.09 50.94
C SER A 69 -20.39 -8.49 50.87
N ALA A 70 -19.40 -8.72 50.03
CA ALA A 70 -18.68 -9.98 50.06
C ALA A 70 -17.83 -10.02 51.34
N ASP A 71 -18.14 -10.99 52.20
CA ASP A 71 -17.20 -11.55 53.17
C ASP A 71 -15.86 -11.87 52.46
N PRO A 72 -14.72 -12.01 53.18
CA PRO A 72 -13.38 -12.10 52.60
C PRO A 72 -13.12 -13.35 51.72
N VAL A 73 -14.15 -14.14 51.41
CA VAL A 73 -14.10 -15.32 50.56
C VAL A 73 -14.66 -15.01 49.17
N ASN A 74 -13.89 -15.40 48.15
CA ASN A 74 -14.19 -15.30 46.72
C ASN A 74 -15.67 -15.68 46.43
N ARG A 75 -16.52 -14.72 46.03
CA ARG A 75 -17.92 -14.96 45.65
C ARG A 75 -18.13 -14.67 44.16
N VAL A 76 -18.80 -15.61 43.49
CA VAL A 76 -19.40 -15.42 42.17
C VAL A 76 -20.84 -14.93 42.38
N ASN A 77 -21.16 -13.73 41.91
CA ASN A 77 -22.50 -13.14 42.00
C ASN A 77 -23.16 -13.12 40.61
N ARG A 78 -24.21 -13.91 40.39
CA ARG A 78 -24.88 -14.01 39.08
C ARG A 78 -26.36 -13.65 39.21
N ALA A 79 -26.77 -12.55 38.57
CA ALA A 79 -28.17 -12.19 38.42
C ALA A 79 -28.61 -12.43 36.96
N THR A 80 -29.68 -13.19 36.78
CA THR A 80 -30.30 -13.46 35.48
C THR A 80 -31.77 -13.07 35.52
N ALA A 81 -32.20 -12.17 34.64
CA ALA A 81 -33.60 -11.76 34.51
C ALA A 81 -34.12 -12.07 33.10
N ASN A 82 -35.23 -12.80 33.00
CA ASN A 82 -35.88 -13.12 31.73
C ASN A 82 -37.34 -12.62 31.77
N GLY A 83 -37.68 -11.62 30.95
CA GLY A 83 -39.05 -11.13 30.88
C GLY A 83 -39.99 -12.18 30.29
N GLY A 84 -41.24 -12.25 30.77
CA GLY A 84 -42.23 -13.18 30.23
C GLY A 84 -42.62 -12.81 28.80
N ALA A 85 -42.97 -13.79 27.97
CA ALA A 85 -43.48 -13.53 26.63
C ALA A 85 -44.87 -12.89 26.67
N GLY A 86 -45.19 -12.07 25.67
CA GLY A 86 -46.55 -11.55 25.50
C GLY A 86 -47.53 -12.64 25.06
N GLY A 87 -48.76 -12.58 25.56
CA GLY A 87 -49.82 -13.49 25.16
C GLY A 87 -50.28 -13.26 23.72
N LYS A 88 -50.65 -14.33 23.02
CA LYS A 88 -51.24 -14.23 21.67
C LYS A 88 -52.55 -13.43 21.72
N GLY A 89 -52.79 -12.55 20.75
CA GLY A 89 -54.07 -11.85 20.62
C GLY A 89 -55.21 -12.80 20.21
N GLY A 90 -56.45 -12.49 20.57
CA GLY A 90 -57.62 -13.10 19.93
C GLY A 90 -57.86 -12.54 18.53
N ALA A 91 -58.66 -13.23 17.70
CA ALA A 91 -58.99 -12.75 16.34
C ALA A 91 -59.51 -11.29 16.38
N GLY A 92 -58.95 -10.42 15.54
CA GLY A 92 -59.27 -8.99 15.48
C GLY A 92 -58.67 -8.11 16.60
N ALA A 93 -57.89 -8.67 17.53
CA ALA A 93 -57.32 -7.93 18.67
C ALA A 93 -55.79 -7.99 18.72
N ALA A 94 -55.17 -6.99 19.35
CA ALA A 94 -53.71 -6.92 19.52
C ALA A 94 -53.20 -8.01 20.48
N SER A 95 -52.01 -8.52 20.23
CA SER A 95 -51.31 -9.39 21.20
C SER A 95 -50.62 -8.59 22.29
N GLY A 96 -50.25 -9.27 23.38
CA GLY A 96 -49.54 -8.66 24.50
C GLY A 96 -48.09 -8.34 24.16
N ASP A 97 -47.54 -7.29 24.77
CA ASP A 97 -46.11 -6.99 24.70
C ASP A 97 -45.30 -7.95 25.59
N GLY A 98 -44.03 -8.14 25.25
CA GLY A 98 -43.09 -8.88 26.09
C GLY A 98 -42.73 -8.14 27.38
N GLY A 99 -42.54 -8.88 28.46
CA GLY A 99 -42.14 -8.34 29.76
C GLY A 99 -40.72 -7.78 29.73
N ALA A 100 -40.47 -6.71 30.48
CA ALA A 100 -39.12 -6.17 30.65
C ALA A 100 -38.25 -7.06 31.56
N ALA A 101 -36.94 -7.02 31.39
CA ALA A 101 -35.98 -7.72 32.24
C ALA A 101 -34.95 -6.76 32.81
N THR A 102 -34.71 -6.84 34.12
CA THR A 102 -33.67 -6.07 34.81
C THR A 102 -32.81 -7.01 35.66
N ALA A 103 -31.53 -7.13 35.33
CA ALA A 103 -30.56 -7.87 36.12
C ALA A 103 -29.54 -6.89 36.72
N ARG A 104 -29.40 -6.88 38.04
CA ARG A 104 -28.43 -6.04 38.74
C ARG A 104 -27.62 -6.82 39.74
N VAL A 105 -26.31 -6.61 39.73
CA VAL A 105 -25.38 -7.12 40.73
C VAL A 105 -24.55 -5.96 41.25
N ARG A 106 -24.58 -5.74 42.57
CA ARG A 106 -23.70 -4.83 43.28
C ARG A 106 -22.98 -5.59 44.37
N ALA A 107 -21.66 -5.78 44.22
CA ALA A 107 -20.86 -6.52 45.19
C ALA A 107 -19.57 -5.80 45.53
N THR A 108 -19.27 -5.69 46.83
CA THR A 108 -18.01 -5.13 47.34
C THR A 108 -17.32 -6.16 48.22
N ALA A 109 -16.10 -6.56 47.90
CA ALA A 109 -15.30 -7.43 48.75
C ALA A 109 -14.34 -6.65 49.65
N SER A 110 -14.17 -7.12 50.88
CA SER A 110 -13.20 -6.60 51.83
C SER A 110 -11.82 -7.26 51.67
N GLY A 111 -10.74 -6.51 51.91
CA GLY A 111 -9.37 -7.04 51.90
C GLY A 111 -8.83 -7.43 50.53
N ASN A 112 -8.07 -8.54 50.47
CA ASN A 112 -7.37 -9.01 49.26
C ASN A 112 -8.21 -9.91 48.33
N ALA A 113 -9.53 -9.99 48.54
CA ALA A 113 -10.38 -10.95 47.86
C ALA A 113 -10.64 -10.60 46.37
N THR A 114 -10.83 -11.64 45.56
CA THR A 114 -11.33 -11.52 44.18
C THR A 114 -12.86 -11.44 44.22
N THR A 115 -13.43 -10.56 43.41
CA THR A 115 -14.87 -10.46 43.20
C THR A 115 -15.20 -10.83 41.76
N GLN A 116 -16.09 -11.80 41.58
CA GLN A 116 -16.58 -12.20 40.27
C GLN A 116 -18.08 -11.95 40.17
N GLY A 117 -18.55 -11.55 38.98
CA GLY A 117 -19.98 -11.36 38.80
C GLY A 117 -20.47 -11.31 37.37
N ALA A 118 -21.77 -11.49 37.23
CA ALA A 118 -22.49 -11.57 35.97
C ALA A 118 -23.90 -10.96 36.14
N ALA A 119 -24.25 -10.00 35.29
CA ALA A 119 -25.61 -9.48 35.17
C ALA A 119 -26.11 -9.77 33.75
N SER A 120 -27.18 -10.56 33.63
CA SER A 120 -27.76 -10.94 32.33
C SER A 120 -29.25 -10.66 32.29
N ALA A 121 -29.68 -9.81 31.37
CA ALA A 121 -31.09 -9.46 31.18
C ALA A 121 -31.54 -9.81 29.75
N THR A 122 -32.65 -10.54 29.63
CA THR A 122 -33.29 -10.85 28.35
C THR A 122 -34.75 -10.42 28.40
N GLY A 123 -35.12 -9.44 27.59
CA GLY A 123 -36.51 -9.01 27.48
C GLY A 123 -37.40 -10.09 26.87
N GLY A 124 -38.65 -10.16 27.30
CA GLY A 124 -39.62 -11.12 26.78
C GLY A 124 -39.98 -10.83 25.32
N ASN A 125 -40.28 -11.87 24.55
CA ASN A 125 -40.76 -11.67 23.18
C ASN A 125 -42.19 -11.12 23.17
N GLY A 126 -42.52 -10.29 22.19
CA GLY A 126 -43.90 -9.88 21.95
C GLY A 126 -44.80 -11.07 21.58
N GLY A 127 -46.07 -11.00 21.95
CA GLY A 127 -47.04 -12.01 21.59
C GLY A 127 -47.33 -12.03 20.09
N ALA A 128 -47.70 -13.20 19.57
CA ALA A 128 -48.09 -13.33 18.17
C ALA A 128 -49.48 -12.72 17.92
N ALA A 129 -49.65 -12.06 16.79
CA ALA A 129 -50.95 -11.59 16.34
C ALA A 129 -51.87 -12.77 15.95
N ALA A 130 -53.17 -12.61 16.19
CA ALA A 130 -54.20 -13.41 15.52
C ALA A 130 -54.75 -12.63 14.31
N PRO A 131 -55.43 -13.30 13.35
CA PRO A 131 -55.92 -12.66 12.11
C PRO A 131 -56.63 -11.32 12.37
N GLY A 132 -56.19 -10.26 11.67
CA GLY A 132 -56.74 -8.90 11.82
C GLY A 132 -56.23 -8.11 13.04
N GLY A 133 -55.35 -8.68 13.88
CA GLY A 133 -54.73 -8.03 15.04
C GLY A 133 -53.27 -7.61 14.80
N SER A 134 -52.73 -6.74 15.66
CA SER A 134 -51.30 -6.35 15.64
C SER A 134 -50.45 -7.25 16.54
N ALA A 135 -49.20 -7.50 16.15
CA ALA A 135 -48.21 -8.16 17.00
C ALA A 135 -47.87 -7.32 18.24
N GLY A 136 -47.26 -7.95 19.25
CA GLY A 136 -46.75 -7.31 20.45
C GLY A 136 -45.32 -6.83 20.25
N ARG A 137 -44.91 -5.80 20.98
CA ARG A 137 -43.52 -5.36 21.03
C ARG A 137 -42.69 -6.29 21.90
N GLY A 138 -41.40 -6.36 21.60
CA GLY A 138 -40.44 -7.04 22.49
C GLY A 138 -40.21 -6.22 23.76
N GLY A 139 -39.96 -6.91 24.87
CA GLY A 139 -39.64 -6.32 26.17
C GLY A 139 -38.21 -5.79 26.23
N ASN A 140 -37.99 -4.71 26.98
CA ASN A 140 -36.67 -4.11 27.15
C ASN A 140 -35.80 -4.93 28.12
N ALA A 141 -34.47 -4.87 27.95
CA ALA A 141 -33.50 -5.51 28.83
C ALA A 141 -32.50 -4.49 29.41
N GLU A 142 -32.28 -4.57 30.72
CA GLU A 142 -31.31 -3.76 31.45
C GLU A 142 -30.42 -4.64 32.32
N ALA A 143 -29.10 -4.62 32.07
CA ALA A 143 -28.10 -5.33 32.86
C ALA A 143 -27.13 -4.33 33.51
N GLU A 144 -26.93 -4.43 34.82
CA GLU A 144 -25.99 -3.60 35.57
C GLU A 144 -25.10 -4.48 36.46
N LEU A 145 -23.79 -4.37 36.29
CA LEU A 145 -22.81 -5.03 37.14
C LEU A 145 -21.87 -3.98 37.74
N ASP A 146 -21.86 -3.86 39.06
CA ASP A 146 -20.90 -3.04 39.82
C ASP A 146 -20.15 -3.93 40.82
N LEU A 147 -18.85 -4.12 40.58
CA LEU A 147 -17.98 -4.92 41.44
C LEU A 147 -16.82 -4.10 41.97
N THR A 148 -16.55 -4.26 43.27
CA THR A 148 -15.36 -3.73 43.93
C THR A 148 -14.64 -4.86 44.67
N GLY A 149 -13.34 -5.03 44.46
CA GLY A 149 -12.51 -6.04 45.15
C GLY A 149 -11.02 -5.85 44.85
N ARG A 150 -10.12 -6.71 45.35
CA ARG A 150 -8.70 -6.64 44.92
C ARG A 150 -8.58 -6.96 43.45
N ASN A 151 -9.12 -8.10 43.03
CA ASN A 151 -9.35 -8.42 41.62
C ASN A 151 -10.85 -8.31 41.33
N ALA A 152 -11.23 -7.75 40.20
CA ALA A 152 -12.63 -7.61 39.81
C ALA A 152 -12.82 -8.14 38.39
N GLN A 153 -13.66 -9.16 38.23
CA GLN A 153 -13.91 -9.78 36.93
C GLN A 153 -15.40 -9.95 36.70
N GLY A 154 -15.89 -9.60 35.52
CA GLY A 154 -17.29 -9.85 35.24
C GLY A 154 -17.83 -9.34 33.93
N TYR A 155 -19.08 -9.70 33.66
CA TYR A 155 -19.78 -9.33 32.44
C TYR A 155 -21.20 -8.82 32.69
N SER A 156 -21.61 -7.84 31.88
CA SER A 156 -22.95 -7.30 31.85
C SER A 156 -23.53 -7.47 30.45
N THR A 157 -24.62 -8.21 30.32
CA THR A 157 -25.21 -8.57 29.01
C THR A 157 -26.70 -8.27 28.98
N ALA A 158 -27.15 -7.49 28.00
CA ALA A 158 -28.56 -7.18 27.79
C ALA A 158 -29.01 -7.57 26.38
N PHE A 159 -30.11 -8.32 26.28
CA PHE A 159 -30.75 -8.73 25.03
C PHE A 159 -32.19 -8.27 25.02
N GLY A 160 -32.52 -7.34 24.13
CA GLY A 160 -33.90 -6.92 23.94
C GLY A 160 -34.77 -8.06 23.38
N GLY A 161 -36.01 -8.16 23.82
CA GLY A 161 -36.94 -9.16 23.32
C GLY A 161 -37.31 -8.91 21.86
N ASN A 162 -37.66 -9.95 21.11
CA ASN A 162 -38.09 -9.77 19.72
C ASN A 162 -39.54 -9.29 19.63
N GLY A 163 -39.88 -8.56 18.56
CA GLY A 163 -41.27 -8.29 18.22
C GLY A 163 -42.03 -9.60 17.93
N GLY A 164 -43.31 -9.65 18.28
CA GLY A 164 -44.13 -10.84 18.08
C GLY A 164 -44.40 -11.13 16.59
N ALA A 165 -44.67 -12.38 16.25
CA ALA A 165 -45.05 -12.75 14.87
C ALA A 165 -46.37 -12.08 14.48
N SER A 166 -46.44 -11.45 13.30
CA SER A 166 -47.64 -10.75 12.83
C SER A 166 -48.63 -11.69 12.10
N SER A 167 -49.81 -11.16 11.78
CA SER A 167 -50.80 -11.80 10.90
C SER A 167 -51.26 -10.82 9.82
N ALA A 168 -51.89 -11.35 8.76
CA ALA A 168 -52.41 -10.56 7.65
C ALA A 168 -53.21 -9.35 8.14
N GLN A 169 -52.83 -8.16 7.63
CA GLN A 169 -53.40 -6.84 7.92
C GLN A 169 -52.95 -6.14 9.24
N GLY A 170 -52.13 -6.77 10.09
CA GLY A 170 -51.57 -6.12 11.29
C GLY A 170 -50.40 -5.15 11.02
N ALA A 171 -50.01 -4.33 12.01
CA ALA A 171 -48.77 -3.56 11.97
C ALA A 171 -47.60 -4.40 12.51
N ASN A 172 -46.44 -4.32 11.84
CA ASN A 172 -45.21 -4.98 12.29
C ASN A 172 -44.57 -4.15 13.42
N ARG A 173 -44.28 -4.79 14.56
CA ARG A 173 -43.78 -4.13 15.75
C ARG A 173 -42.27 -4.27 15.92
N ARG A 174 -41.71 -3.28 16.58
CA ARG A 174 -40.32 -3.22 17.02
C ARG A 174 -40.01 -4.19 18.18
N GLY A 175 -38.77 -4.68 18.22
CA GLY A 175 -38.21 -5.38 19.37
C GLY A 175 -37.89 -4.47 20.56
N GLY A 176 -37.52 -5.05 21.70
CA GLY A 176 -37.15 -4.32 22.90
C GLY A 176 -35.74 -3.75 22.86
N ASP A 177 -35.53 -2.65 23.56
CA ASP A 177 -34.21 -2.03 23.72
C ASP A 177 -33.32 -2.82 24.69
N ALA A 178 -32.00 -2.72 24.51
CA ALA A 178 -31.01 -3.32 25.40
C ALA A 178 -30.04 -2.28 25.97
N ASN A 179 -29.82 -2.32 27.28
CA ASN A 179 -28.86 -1.48 27.98
C ASN A 179 -27.99 -2.32 28.92
N ALA A 180 -26.68 -2.33 28.73
CA ALA A 180 -25.72 -3.04 29.57
C ALA A 180 -24.68 -2.09 30.14
N VAL A 181 -24.53 -2.10 31.47
CA VAL A 181 -23.57 -1.28 32.21
C VAL A 181 -22.68 -2.16 33.06
N LEU A 182 -21.38 -1.93 32.98
CA LEU A 182 -20.36 -2.61 33.77
C LEU A 182 -19.46 -1.57 34.45
N THR A 183 -19.24 -1.74 35.75
CA THR A 183 -18.29 -0.96 36.54
C THR A 183 -17.46 -1.88 37.42
N LEU A 184 -16.14 -1.83 37.29
CA LEU A 184 -15.19 -2.66 38.03
C LEU A 184 -14.16 -1.78 38.75
N ARG A 185 -13.91 -2.05 40.03
CA ARG A 185 -12.93 -1.31 40.85
C ARG A 185 -12.03 -2.27 41.61
N GLY A 186 -10.74 -1.98 41.68
CA GLY A 186 -9.81 -2.80 42.46
C GLY A 186 -8.35 -2.39 42.48
N GLY A 187 -7.54 -3.15 43.21
CA GLY A 187 -6.08 -2.93 43.38
C GLY A 187 -5.18 -3.99 42.70
N GLY A 188 -5.78 -4.91 41.95
CA GLY A 188 -5.14 -6.03 41.25
C GLY A 188 -5.63 -6.14 39.79
N GLN A 189 -5.98 -7.34 39.33
CA GLN A 189 -6.44 -7.53 37.96
C GLN A 189 -7.91 -7.13 37.79
N ILE A 190 -8.20 -6.29 36.79
CA ILE A 190 -9.55 -5.90 36.38
C ILE A 190 -9.78 -6.38 34.95
N ASP A 191 -10.82 -7.20 34.76
CA ASP A 191 -11.18 -7.73 33.45
C ASP A 191 -12.70 -7.74 33.27
N GLY A 192 -13.19 -7.03 32.26
CA GLY A 192 -14.61 -6.69 32.17
C GLY A 192 -15.15 -6.59 30.75
N TYR A 193 -16.35 -7.13 30.54
CA TYR A 193 -17.05 -7.08 29.26
C TYR A 193 -18.51 -6.62 29.42
N SER A 194 -18.91 -5.59 28.69
CA SER A 194 -20.31 -5.15 28.58
C SER A 194 -20.82 -5.40 27.16
N ALA A 195 -22.04 -5.93 27.02
CA ALA A 195 -22.69 -6.07 25.72
C ALA A 195 -24.19 -5.86 25.73
N ALA A 196 -24.68 -5.16 24.70
CA ALA A 196 -26.09 -4.95 24.46
C ALA A 196 -26.47 -5.30 23.01
N VAL A 197 -27.58 -6.04 22.85
CA VAL A 197 -28.14 -6.36 21.54
C VAL A 197 -29.62 -6.00 21.53
N GLY A 198 -30.00 -5.08 20.66
CA GLY A 198 -31.40 -4.70 20.49
C GLY A 198 -32.22 -5.85 19.90
N GLY A 199 -33.46 -6.02 20.35
CA GLY A 199 -34.38 -7.01 19.82
C GLY A 199 -34.73 -6.78 18.35
N THR A 200 -35.05 -7.86 17.65
CA THR A 200 -35.47 -7.82 16.24
C THR A 200 -36.91 -7.34 16.11
N GLY A 201 -37.21 -6.59 15.04
CA GLY A 201 -38.59 -6.32 14.65
C GLY A 201 -39.32 -7.57 14.16
N SER A 202 -40.64 -7.51 14.13
CA SER A 202 -41.48 -8.62 13.69
C SER A 202 -41.36 -8.92 12.19
N PHE A 203 -41.65 -10.18 11.83
CA PHE A 203 -41.66 -10.66 10.45
C PHE A 203 -43.04 -11.18 10.06
N ASP A 204 -43.64 -10.61 9.01
CA ASP A 204 -44.80 -11.18 8.31
C ASP A 204 -44.86 -10.64 6.86
N PRO A 205 -44.99 -11.52 5.84
CA PRO A 205 -45.09 -11.16 4.43
C PRO A 205 -46.48 -10.60 4.00
N SER A 206 -47.44 -10.44 4.92
CA SER A 206 -48.84 -10.05 4.64
C SER A 206 -49.34 -8.76 5.33
N SER A 207 -48.46 -8.01 5.99
CA SER A 207 -48.75 -6.87 6.90
C SER A 207 -48.26 -5.47 6.45
N GLY A 208 -48.55 -4.42 7.25
CA GLY A 208 -48.24 -3.00 6.98
C GLY A 208 -46.75 -2.59 6.92
N ALA A 209 -46.46 -1.28 6.98
CA ALA A 209 -45.08 -0.77 7.04
C ALA A 209 -44.32 -1.28 8.29
N GLY A 210 -43.01 -1.44 8.18
CA GLY A 210 -42.18 -1.99 9.26
C GLY A 210 -41.68 -0.93 10.24
N GLU A 211 -41.81 -1.16 11.55
CA GLU A 211 -41.18 -0.32 12.58
C GLU A 211 -39.64 -0.49 12.59
N GLN A 212 -38.92 0.55 13.04
CA GLN A 212 -37.46 0.53 13.20
C GLN A 212 -37.01 -0.55 14.20
N GLY A 213 -35.82 -1.10 14.01
CA GLY A 213 -35.17 -2.02 14.94
C GLY A 213 -34.83 -1.40 16.29
N ALA A 214 -34.56 -2.26 17.27
CA ALA A 214 -34.33 -1.82 18.64
C ALA A 214 -32.96 -1.19 18.90
N ARG A 215 -32.86 -0.33 19.91
CA ARG A 215 -31.58 0.32 20.28
C ARG A 215 -30.77 -0.58 21.20
N ALA A 216 -29.45 -0.42 21.14
CA ALA A 216 -28.52 -1.08 22.05
C ALA A 216 -27.51 -0.09 22.62
N THR A 217 -27.33 -0.11 23.94
CA THR A 217 -26.35 0.72 24.64
C THR A 217 -25.47 -0.14 25.53
N SER A 218 -24.14 -0.03 25.38
CA SER A 218 -23.18 -0.73 26.22
C SER A 218 -22.16 0.24 26.83
N LYS A 219 -21.95 0.12 28.14
CA LYS A 219 -20.97 0.91 28.89
C LYS A 219 -20.10 0.00 29.75
N ALA A 220 -18.78 0.21 29.71
CA ALA A 220 -17.82 -0.49 30.57
C ALA A 220 -16.81 0.47 31.21
N GLU A 221 -16.65 0.42 32.54
CA GLU A 221 -15.69 1.21 33.30
C GLU A 221 -14.84 0.31 34.19
N GLY A 222 -13.52 0.51 34.18
CA GLY A 222 -12.56 -0.23 35.00
C GLY A 222 -11.57 0.72 35.68
N THR A 223 -11.43 0.63 37.00
CA THR A 223 -10.51 1.50 37.78
C THR A 223 -9.60 0.66 38.67
N GLY A 224 -8.31 0.62 38.33
CA GLY A 224 -7.25 -0.08 39.03
C GLY A 224 -6.36 0.85 39.84
N GLY A 225 -5.93 0.41 41.03
CA GLY A 225 -4.92 1.10 41.85
C GLY A 225 -3.48 0.63 41.57
N GLY A 226 -2.49 1.51 41.67
CA GLY A 226 -1.07 1.14 41.55
C GLY A 226 -0.72 0.43 40.23
N GLY A 227 -0.05 -0.73 40.29
CA GLY A 227 0.37 -1.53 39.13
C GLY A 227 -0.71 -2.44 38.50
N SER A 228 -1.99 -2.21 38.81
CA SER A 228 -3.12 -3.02 38.34
C SER A 228 -3.22 -3.11 36.81
N SER A 229 -3.42 -4.31 36.27
CA SER A 229 -3.80 -4.48 34.85
C SER A 229 -5.31 -4.28 34.70
N VAL A 230 -5.72 -3.41 33.79
CA VAL A 230 -7.13 -3.11 33.50
C VAL A 230 -7.44 -3.43 32.05
N ARG A 231 -8.38 -4.34 31.84
CA ARG A 231 -8.97 -4.64 30.55
C ARG A 231 -10.47 -4.43 30.62
N VAL A 232 -11.02 -3.57 29.77
CA VAL A 232 -12.47 -3.36 29.67
C VAL A 232 -12.93 -3.24 28.22
N TYR A 233 -14.05 -3.88 27.93
CA TYR A 233 -14.64 -3.95 26.60
C TYR A 233 -16.13 -3.57 26.66
N ALA A 234 -16.60 -2.78 25.70
CA ALA A 234 -18.02 -2.48 25.49
C ALA A 234 -18.44 -2.77 24.04
N SER A 235 -19.56 -3.48 23.84
CA SER A 235 -20.12 -3.75 22.51
C SER A 235 -21.63 -3.53 22.44
N ALA A 236 -22.08 -2.84 21.40
CA ALA A 236 -23.49 -2.64 21.15
C ALA A 236 -23.85 -3.02 19.71
N SER A 237 -24.94 -3.76 19.53
CA SER A 237 -25.51 -4.07 18.22
C SER A 237 -26.96 -3.65 18.14
N GLY A 238 -27.27 -2.80 17.17
CA GLY A 238 -28.64 -2.40 16.90
C GLY A 238 -29.50 -3.59 16.48
N GLY A 239 -30.77 -3.56 16.85
CA GLY A 239 -31.75 -4.55 16.44
C GLY A 239 -32.08 -4.45 14.96
N TYR A 240 -32.60 -5.53 14.39
CA TYR A 240 -33.05 -5.57 13.01
C TYR A 240 -34.38 -4.82 12.87
N GLY A 241 -34.57 -4.11 11.76
CA GLY A 241 -35.88 -3.54 11.43
C GLY A 241 -36.98 -4.60 11.30
N ALA A 242 -38.24 -4.17 11.29
CA ALA A 242 -39.36 -5.06 10.98
C ALA A 242 -39.63 -5.10 9.47
N ALA A 243 -40.07 -6.23 8.90
CA ALA A 243 -40.34 -6.33 7.47
C ALA A 243 -41.54 -5.46 7.02
N ALA A 244 -41.78 -5.33 5.73
CA ALA A 244 -43.00 -4.75 5.16
C ALA A 244 -43.37 -5.45 3.85
N THR A 245 -44.64 -5.40 3.47
CA THR A 245 -45.14 -5.98 2.20
C THR A 245 -46.11 -5.04 1.49
N GLY A 246 -46.06 -5.00 0.16
CA GLY A 246 -46.98 -4.23 -0.69
C GLY A 246 -46.40 -2.95 -1.27
N ALA A 247 -46.87 -2.60 -2.47
CA ALA A 247 -46.40 -1.45 -3.23
C ALA A 247 -46.49 -0.13 -2.45
N GLY A 248 -45.42 0.67 -2.52
CA GLY A 248 -45.36 2.01 -1.90
C GLY A 248 -45.08 2.01 -0.39
N ARG A 249 -44.85 0.86 0.22
CA ARG A 249 -44.49 0.74 1.65
C ARG A 249 -42.98 0.60 1.84
N GLN A 250 -42.52 0.88 3.06
CA GLN A 250 -41.12 0.79 3.45
C GLN A 250 -40.97 -0.15 4.66
N SER A 251 -39.96 -1.01 4.61
CA SER A 251 -39.55 -1.84 5.74
C SER A 251 -38.78 -1.04 6.78
N GLY A 252 -38.78 -1.54 8.00
CA GLY A 252 -38.13 -0.94 9.15
C GLY A 252 -36.63 -0.77 8.94
N ALA A 253 -36.13 0.41 9.29
CA ALA A 253 -34.70 0.64 9.37
C ALA A 253 -34.07 -0.14 10.53
N GLY A 254 -32.76 -0.36 10.48
CA GLY A 254 -32.00 -0.91 11.58
C GLY A 254 -32.02 -0.04 12.83
N GLY A 255 -31.83 -0.67 13.97
CA GLY A 255 -31.67 -0.03 15.26
C GLY A 255 -30.31 0.64 15.45
N VAL A 256 -30.26 1.68 16.26
CA VAL A 256 -29.02 2.42 16.57
C VAL A 256 -28.28 1.75 17.73
N ALA A 257 -26.96 1.65 17.63
CA ALA A 257 -26.10 1.15 18.70
C ALA A 257 -25.14 2.23 19.23
N THR A 258 -24.82 2.16 20.51
CA THR A 258 -23.87 3.05 21.19
C THR A 258 -23.04 2.26 22.20
N ALA A 259 -21.71 2.38 22.13
CA ALA A 259 -20.80 1.73 23.08
C ALA A 259 -19.75 2.72 23.60
N THR A 260 -19.43 2.65 24.89
CA THR A 260 -18.34 3.44 25.50
C THR A 260 -17.58 2.60 26.53
N ALA A 261 -16.26 2.68 26.53
CA ALA A 261 -15.39 2.00 27.46
C ALA A 261 -14.32 2.94 28.06
N ARG A 262 -14.04 2.81 29.35
CA ARG A 262 -13.01 3.59 30.04
C ARG A 262 -12.20 2.75 31.03
N GLY A 263 -10.87 2.76 30.89
CA GLY A 263 -9.95 2.08 31.81
C GLY A 263 -8.97 3.04 32.48
N VAL A 264 -8.74 2.91 33.77
CA VAL A 264 -7.76 3.74 34.51
C VAL A 264 -6.89 2.83 35.37
N SER A 265 -5.57 3.03 35.32
CA SER A 265 -4.62 2.41 36.24
C SER A 265 -3.57 3.44 36.67
N GLY A 266 -2.83 3.17 37.75
CA GLY A 266 -1.69 4.00 38.15
C GLY A 266 -0.52 3.81 37.19
N SER A 267 0.11 2.63 37.23
CA SER A 267 1.29 2.27 36.43
C SER A 267 1.13 0.95 35.67
N GLY A 268 0.03 0.22 35.86
CA GLY A 268 -0.21 -1.04 35.14
C GLY A 268 -0.72 -0.84 33.71
N LYS A 269 -0.82 -1.95 32.96
CA LYS A 269 -1.35 -1.94 31.58
C LYS A 269 -2.84 -1.59 31.59
N VAL A 270 -3.26 -0.74 30.66
CA VAL A 270 -4.67 -0.42 30.39
C VAL A 270 -5.00 -0.81 28.94
N ASP A 271 -6.06 -1.59 28.76
CA ASP A 271 -6.52 -2.15 27.48
C ASP A 271 -8.03 -1.90 27.35
N VAL A 272 -8.44 -1.06 26.39
CA VAL A 272 -9.82 -0.55 26.31
C VAL A 272 -10.35 -0.65 24.89
N GLU A 273 -11.52 -1.26 24.75
CA GLU A 273 -12.18 -1.46 23.45
C GLU A 273 -13.66 -1.05 23.46
N ALA A 274 -14.09 -0.38 22.40
CA ALA A 274 -15.49 -0.06 22.14
C ALA A 274 -15.91 -0.46 20.72
N VAL A 275 -16.98 -1.25 20.60
CA VAL A 275 -17.50 -1.77 19.33
C VAL A 275 -18.95 -1.34 19.13
N VAL A 276 -19.28 -0.82 17.95
CA VAL A 276 -20.66 -0.51 17.56
C VAL A 276 -20.97 -1.16 16.21
N ASN A 277 -22.07 -1.92 16.19
CA ASN A 277 -22.65 -2.47 14.98
C ASN A 277 -24.03 -1.83 14.76
N GLY A 278 -24.19 -1.12 13.65
CA GLY A 278 -25.50 -0.62 13.23
C GLY A 278 -26.44 -1.78 12.96
N GLY A 279 -27.71 -1.66 13.38
CA GLY A 279 -28.73 -2.65 13.07
C GLY A 279 -28.97 -2.78 11.57
N LEU A 280 -29.36 -3.96 11.13
CA LEU A 280 -29.68 -4.20 9.73
C LEU A 280 -31.09 -3.69 9.41
N GLY A 281 -31.24 -3.13 8.22
CA GLY A 281 -32.55 -2.83 7.66
C GLY A 281 -33.28 -4.10 7.23
N ALA A 282 -34.60 -4.12 7.36
CA ALA A 282 -35.41 -5.30 7.03
C ALA A 282 -35.75 -5.39 5.54
N ASN A 283 -36.05 -6.59 5.07
CA ASN A 283 -36.46 -6.81 3.68
C ASN A 283 -37.89 -6.29 3.43
N GLY A 284 -38.13 -5.77 2.23
CA GLY A 284 -39.44 -5.44 1.69
C GLY A 284 -39.92 -6.52 0.71
N TYR A 285 -41.21 -6.84 0.74
CA TYR A 285 -41.84 -7.88 -0.08
C TYR A 285 -42.98 -7.31 -0.94
N ASN A 286 -43.33 -7.98 -2.04
CA ASN A 286 -44.45 -7.63 -2.93
C ASN A 286 -44.49 -6.14 -3.34
N GLY A 287 -43.33 -5.55 -3.65
CA GLY A 287 -43.23 -4.13 -4.03
C GLY A 287 -43.02 -3.14 -2.87
N ALA A 288 -42.75 -3.62 -1.65
CA ALA A 288 -42.26 -2.77 -0.57
C ALA A 288 -40.75 -2.53 -0.67
N ALA A 289 -40.29 -1.34 -0.30
CA ALA A 289 -38.89 -0.96 -0.27
C ALA A 289 -38.17 -1.59 0.93
N GLY A 290 -36.89 -1.91 0.74
CA GLY A 290 -36.01 -2.38 1.80
C GLY A 290 -35.78 -1.30 2.87
N GLY A 291 -35.62 -1.72 4.12
CA GLY A 291 -35.31 -0.84 5.24
C GLY A 291 -33.85 -0.41 5.22
N ASN A 292 -33.55 0.80 5.68
CA ASN A 292 -32.18 1.29 5.72
C ASN A 292 -31.37 0.62 6.85
N GLY A 293 -30.11 0.29 6.60
CA GLY A 293 -29.18 -0.08 7.67
C GLY A 293 -28.82 1.12 8.54
N ALA A 294 -28.58 0.90 9.83
CA ALA A 294 -28.24 1.99 10.74
C ALA A 294 -26.77 2.40 10.61
N ASP A 295 -26.50 3.69 10.76
CA ASP A 295 -25.13 4.20 10.85
C ASP A 295 -24.45 3.74 12.16
N ALA A 296 -23.13 3.55 12.10
CA ALA A 296 -22.29 3.32 13.26
C ALA A 296 -21.33 4.50 13.46
N GLN A 297 -21.34 5.09 14.65
CA GLN A 297 -20.52 6.26 14.97
C GLN A 297 -19.82 6.08 16.31
N LEU A 298 -18.50 6.22 16.31
CA LEU A 298 -17.65 6.24 17.50
C LEU A 298 -16.80 7.52 17.49
N ASN A 299 -16.81 8.24 18.61
CA ASN A 299 -15.99 9.42 18.81
C ASN A 299 -15.40 9.37 20.21
N ASN A 300 -14.12 9.02 20.32
CA ASN A 300 -13.45 8.82 21.61
C ASN A 300 -14.24 7.90 22.56
N ALA A 301 -14.88 6.87 22.02
CA ALA A 301 -15.68 5.92 22.77
C ALA A 301 -14.84 5.00 23.68
N ALA A 302 -13.60 4.70 23.30
CA ALA A 302 -12.60 4.03 24.13
C ALA A 302 -11.61 5.06 24.67
N THR A 303 -11.49 5.16 26.00
CA THR A 303 -10.58 6.10 26.67
C THR A 303 -9.85 5.46 27.84
N GLY A 304 -8.73 6.03 28.27
CA GLY A 304 -8.09 5.57 29.49
C GLY A 304 -6.92 6.41 29.95
N ALA A 305 -6.34 6.03 31.09
CA ALA A 305 -5.20 6.71 31.69
C ALA A 305 -4.32 5.72 32.48
N THR A 306 -3.00 5.81 32.31
CA THR A 306 -1.98 5.10 33.10
C THR A 306 -0.61 5.71 32.84
N SER A 307 0.36 5.52 33.75
CA SER A 307 1.77 5.76 33.46
C SER A 307 2.47 4.56 32.80
N GLY A 308 1.80 3.41 32.73
CA GLY A 308 2.24 2.22 32.03
C GLY A 308 1.90 2.25 30.53
N LYS A 309 1.59 1.07 29.97
CA LYS A 309 1.13 0.94 28.58
C LYS A 309 -0.38 1.20 28.48
N LEU A 310 -0.77 2.10 27.58
CA LEU A 310 -2.18 2.39 27.25
C LEU A 310 -2.51 1.88 25.83
N SER A 311 -3.48 0.97 25.73
CA SER A 311 -3.99 0.44 24.47
C SER A 311 -5.47 0.80 24.31
N LEU A 312 -5.81 1.48 23.21
CA LEU A 312 -7.17 1.96 22.91
C LEU A 312 -7.63 1.44 21.55
N GLY A 313 -8.84 0.89 21.51
CA GLY A 313 -9.44 0.31 20.32
C GLY A 313 -10.88 0.78 20.06
N GLN A 314 -11.23 1.09 18.81
CA GLN A 314 -12.61 1.36 18.38
C GLN A 314 -12.94 0.68 17.06
N TRP A 315 -14.17 0.15 16.96
CA TRP A 315 -14.67 -0.54 15.77
C TRP A 315 -16.11 -0.11 15.45
N ALA A 316 -16.29 0.64 14.36
CA ALA A 316 -17.61 1.02 13.86
C ALA A 316 -17.98 0.22 12.61
N HIS A 317 -19.10 -0.51 12.64
CA HIS A 317 -19.65 -1.26 11.50
C HIS A 317 -21.04 -0.74 11.15
N GLY A 318 -21.20 -0.16 9.97
CA GLY A 318 -22.51 0.26 9.47
C GLY A 318 -23.42 -0.95 9.22
N GLY A 319 -24.71 -0.79 9.49
CA GLY A 319 -25.70 -1.83 9.21
C GLY A 319 -25.97 -1.96 7.72
N SER A 320 -26.25 -3.16 7.23
CA SER A 320 -26.67 -3.38 5.84
C SER A 320 -28.09 -2.90 5.61
N GLY A 321 -28.37 -2.37 4.41
CA GLY A 321 -29.72 -2.12 3.93
C GLY A 321 -30.45 -3.43 3.58
N GLY A 322 -31.77 -3.46 3.78
CA GLY A 322 -32.62 -4.59 3.43
C GLY A 322 -32.91 -4.67 1.93
N ASN A 323 -33.24 -5.85 1.43
CA ASN A 323 -33.58 -6.05 0.02
C ASN A 323 -35.04 -5.68 -0.27
N SER A 324 -35.35 -5.38 -1.52
CA SER A 324 -36.72 -5.24 -2.03
C SER A 324 -37.03 -6.40 -2.99
N GLN A 325 -38.08 -7.16 -2.67
CA GLN A 325 -38.54 -8.32 -3.44
C GLN A 325 -39.86 -8.00 -4.16
N GLY A 326 -39.85 -8.07 -5.49
CA GLY A 326 -41.02 -7.78 -6.34
C GLY A 326 -41.31 -6.28 -6.52
N GLY A 327 -42.08 -5.94 -7.56
CA GLY A 327 -42.48 -4.55 -7.86
C GLY A 327 -41.34 -3.63 -8.30
N SER A 328 -41.53 -2.31 -8.17
CA SER A 328 -40.56 -1.28 -8.57
C SER A 328 -39.92 -0.55 -7.39
N ALA A 329 -39.86 -1.19 -6.21
CA ALA A 329 -39.36 -0.55 -5.01
C ALA A 329 -37.86 -0.74 -4.81
N ASP A 330 -37.22 0.26 -4.19
CA ASP A 330 -35.78 0.32 -4.01
C ASP A 330 -35.30 -0.58 -2.87
N GLY A 331 -34.04 -1.01 -2.96
CA GLY A 331 -33.34 -1.58 -1.81
C GLY A 331 -33.15 -0.54 -0.71
N GLY A 332 -32.88 -0.99 0.51
CA GLY A 332 -32.54 -0.14 1.63
C GLY A 332 -31.14 0.46 1.51
N ALA A 333 -30.96 1.70 1.96
CA ALA A 333 -29.64 2.30 2.02
C ALA A 333 -28.73 1.56 3.01
N ALA A 334 -27.45 1.44 2.67
CA ALA A 334 -26.43 1.00 3.61
C ALA A 334 -26.18 2.04 4.71
N GLY A 335 -25.94 1.58 5.93
CA GLY A 335 -25.43 2.39 7.02
C GLY A 335 -23.96 2.76 6.81
N ARG A 336 -23.61 4.00 7.14
CA ARG A 336 -22.22 4.49 7.11
C ARG A 336 -21.50 4.15 8.42
N ALA A 337 -20.18 4.01 8.36
CA ALA A 337 -19.35 3.86 9.56
C ALA A 337 -18.41 5.05 9.73
N ARG A 338 -18.36 5.61 10.94
CA ARG A 338 -17.44 6.69 11.30
C ARG A 338 -16.80 6.40 12.65
N SER A 339 -15.48 6.35 12.71
CA SER A 339 -14.75 6.17 13.95
C SER A 339 -13.64 7.22 14.08
N ARG A 340 -13.65 8.02 15.16
CA ARG A 340 -12.66 9.07 15.42
C ARG A 340 -12.03 8.88 16.80
N MET A 341 -10.71 8.84 16.83
CA MET A 341 -9.92 8.95 18.05
C MET A 341 -9.07 10.22 18.03
N GLN A 342 -9.14 10.97 19.12
CA GLN A 342 -8.30 12.11 19.43
C GLN A 342 -7.79 11.93 20.86
N VAL A 343 -6.52 11.55 20.97
CA VAL A 343 -5.87 11.19 22.24
C VAL A 343 -4.74 12.16 22.49
N ASN A 344 -4.71 12.75 23.68
CA ASN A 344 -3.60 13.57 24.17
C ASN A 344 -3.18 13.01 25.51
N ASP A 345 -2.25 12.06 25.48
CA ASP A 345 -1.74 11.39 26.66
C ASP A 345 -0.41 12.04 27.12
N ARG A 346 -0.26 12.23 28.43
CA ARG A 346 0.93 12.88 29.02
C ARG A 346 1.69 11.98 29.98
N ASN A 347 1.28 10.72 30.15
CA ASN A 347 1.77 9.88 31.26
C ASN A 347 2.21 8.50 30.80
N ALA A 348 1.54 7.91 29.82
CA ALA A 348 1.79 6.54 29.38
C ALA A 348 3.19 6.40 28.78
N SER A 349 3.89 5.34 29.18
CA SER A 349 5.19 4.99 28.61
C SER A 349 5.09 4.50 27.16
N SER A 350 3.90 4.02 26.76
CA SER A 350 3.55 3.61 25.41
C SER A 350 2.05 3.79 25.16
N LEU A 351 1.72 4.30 23.98
CA LEU A 351 0.36 4.54 23.51
C LEU A 351 0.12 3.75 22.22
N ASP A 352 -0.75 2.75 22.30
CA ASP A 352 -1.20 1.95 21.16
C ASP A 352 -2.66 2.30 20.82
N ILE A 353 -2.92 2.67 19.58
CA ILE A 353 -4.25 3.07 19.10
C ILE A 353 -4.62 2.25 17.87
N LEU A 354 -5.83 1.69 17.91
CA LEU A 354 -6.42 0.91 16.82
C LEU A 354 -7.83 1.41 16.50
N ASN A 355 -8.07 1.85 15.27
CA ASN A 355 -9.34 2.47 14.89
C ASN A 355 -9.90 1.92 13.57
N TYR A 356 -11.11 1.35 13.60
CA TYR A 356 -11.77 0.72 12.45
C TYR A 356 -13.10 1.38 12.09
N ALA A 357 -13.34 1.51 10.79
CA ALA A 357 -14.65 1.83 10.22
C ALA A 357 -14.94 0.92 9.02
N ILE A 358 -16.10 0.27 8.98
CA ILE A 358 -16.53 -0.57 7.85
C ILE A 358 -17.97 -0.21 7.50
N GLY A 359 -18.20 0.23 6.27
CA GLY A 359 -19.54 0.59 5.79
C GLY A 359 -20.44 -0.63 5.61
N GLY A 360 -21.74 -0.46 5.78
CA GLY A 360 -22.72 -1.52 5.57
C GLY A 360 -22.92 -1.86 4.10
N ASN A 361 -23.55 -3.00 3.80
CA ASN A 361 -23.87 -3.36 2.43
C ASN A 361 -25.15 -2.66 1.96
N GLY A 362 -25.22 -2.26 0.70
CA GLY A 362 -26.41 -1.69 0.09
C GLY A 362 -27.48 -2.75 -0.17
N GLY A 363 -28.75 -2.39 0.01
CA GLY A 363 -29.87 -3.27 -0.28
C GLY A 363 -30.06 -3.52 -1.77
N SER A 364 -30.42 -4.75 -2.12
CA SER A 364 -30.68 -5.15 -3.51
C SER A 364 -32.12 -4.84 -3.94
N ALA A 365 -32.32 -4.64 -5.23
CA ALA A 365 -33.64 -4.49 -5.85
C ALA A 365 -33.89 -5.67 -6.81
N GLU A 366 -34.64 -6.67 -6.33
CA GLU A 366 -34.89 -7.93 -7.04
C GLU A 366 -36.09 -7.84 -7.99
N GLY A 367 -36.91 -6.79 -7.88
CA GLY A 367 -38.09 -6.53 -8.70
C GLY A 367 -37.82 -5.93 -10.09
N SER A 368 -38.89 -5.59 -10.82
CA SER A 368 -38.85 -5.17 -12.24
C SER A 368 -38.50 -3.70 -12.47
N GLY A 369 -38.40 -2.86 -11.43
CA GLY A 369 -38.15 -1.42 -11.60
C GLY A 369 -37.43 -0.70 -10.46
N GLY A 370 -37.05 -1.41 -9.40
CA GLY A 370 -36.38 -0.81 -8.24
C GLY A 370 -34.89 -0.54 -8.46
N ARG A 371 -34.37 0.45 -7.73
CA ARG A 371 -32.95 0.81 -7.73
C ARG A 371 -32.18 0.07 -6.62
N PRO A 372 -31.04 -0.58 -6.94
CA PRO A 372 -30.13 -1.06 -5.90
C PRO A 372 -29.43 0.10 -5.20
N MET A 373 -29.02 -0.13 -3.96
CA MET A 373 -28.35 0.89 -3.17
C MET A 373 -26.84 0.70 -3.12
N ALA A 374 -26.12 1.83 -3.06
CA ALA A 374 -24.67 1.83 -2.90
C ALA A 374 -24.26 1.25 -1.55
N GLY A 375 -23.03 0.75 -1.47
CA GLY A 375 -22.43 0.39 -0.20
C GLY A 375 -22.19 1.62 0.69
N GLY A 376 -22.16 1.41 2.00
CA GLY A 376 -21.97 2.48 2.97
C GLY A 376 -20.53 3.00 2.94
N ASP A 377 -20.35 4.31 3.13
CA ASP A 377 -19.02 4.88 3.28
C ASP A 377 -18.44 4.59 4.68
N ALA A 378 -17.12 4.45 4.76
CA ALA A 378 -16.38 4.28 6.00
C ALA A 378 -15.33 5.38 6.20
N VAL A 379 -15.29 5.98 7.39
CA VAL A 379 -14.28 6.98 7.76
C VAL A 379 -13.66 6.63 9.11
N SER A 380 -12.35 6.41 9.12
CA SER A 380 -11.55 6.18 10.34
C SER A 380 -10.52 7.29 10.48
N ARG A 381 -10.41 7.92 11.66
CA ARG A 381 -9.43 9.00 11.93
C ARG A 381 -8.78 8.85 13.29
N VAL A 382 -7.46 8.99 13.34
CA VAL A 382 -6.68 9.00 14.59
C VAL A 382 -5.83 10.28 14.64
N GLN A 383 -5.91 10.98 15.77
CA GLN A 383 -5.02 12.07 16.15
C GLN A 383 -4.46 11.73 17.53
N ALA A 384 -3.14 11.54 17.63
CA ALA A 384 -2.49 11.10 18.85
C ALA A 384 -1.35 12.04 19.23
N ALA A 385 -1.32 12.45 20.50
CA ALA A 385 -0.19 13.10 21.12
C ALA A 385 0.20 12.32 22.38
N GLY A 386 1.49 12.10 22.58
CA GLY A 386 2.02 11.25 23.66
C GLY A 386 3.40 11.71 24.14
N VAL A 387 3.80 11.26 25.33
CA VAL A 387 5.18 11.38 25.86
C VAL A 387 5.99 10.09 25.74
N GLY A 388 5.31 8.97 25.48
CA GLY A 388 5.87 7.64 25.26
C GLY A 388 6.03 7.28 23.78
N ASP A 389 6.33 6.00 23.52
CA ASP A 389 6.29 5.43 22.17
C ASP A 389 4.84 5.38 21.67
N ILE A 390 4.61 5.73 20.39
CA ILE A 390 3.25 5.75 19.81
C ILE A 390 3.15 4.76 18.65
N THR A 391 2.19 3.84 18.73
CA THR A 391 1.74 3.04 17.58
C THR A 391 0.30 3.39 17.28
N ALA A 392 0.02 3.97 16.11
CA ALA A 392 -1.33 4.40 15.74
C ALA A 392 -1.75 3.82 14.38
N SER A 393 -2.86 3.08 14.37
CA SER A 393 -3.39 2.46 13.16
C SER A 393 -4.85 2.84 12.92
N SER A 394 -5.18 3.15 11.66
CA SER A 394 -6.52 3.48 11.21
C SER A 394 -6.88 2.71 9.96
N PHE A 395 -8.04 2.05 9.97
CA PHE A 395 -8.54 1.21 8.88
C PHE A 395 -9.95 1.66 8.49
N ALA A 396 -10.18 1.83 7.18
CA ALA A 396 -11.49 2.17 6.65
C ALA A 396 -11.82 1.36 5.39
N SER A 397 -12.94 0.64 5.39
CA SER A 397 -13.44 -0.12 4.23
C SER A 397 -14.84 0.31 3.85
N GLY A 398 -15.03 0.77 2.62
CA GLY A 398 -16.37 0.95 2.08
C GLY A 398 -17.15 -0.37 2.03
N GLY A 399 -18.47 -0.29 2.18
CA GLY A 399 -19.36 -1.45 2.08
C GLY A 399 -19.63 -1.86 0.64
N SER A 400 -20.15 -3.07 0.44
CA SER A 400 -20.52 -3.57 -0.89
C SER A 400 -21.86 -3.00 -1.35
N ALA A 401 -22.06 -2.81 -2.65
CA ALA A 401 -23.33 -2.36 -3.20
C ALA A 401 -24.34 -3.50 -3.39
N GLY A 402 -25.62 -3.13 -3.49
CA GLY A 402 -26.72 -4.02 -3.81
C GLY A 402 -26.81 -4.36 -5.30
N TYR A 403 -27.47 -5.47 -5.59
CA TYR A 403 -27.69 -6.01 -6.94
C TYR A 403 -29.00 -5.51 -7.58
N SER A 404 -29.03 -5.38 -8.92
CA SER A 404 -30.25 -5.09 -9.69
C SER A 404 -30.58 -6.17 -10.72
N ALA A 405 -31.85 -6.60 -10.74
CA ALA A 405 -32.34 -7.54 -11.75
C ALA A 405 -32.51 -6.90 -13.15
N LYS A 406 -33.06 -5.68 -13.24
CA LYS A 406 -33.40 -5.02 -14.53
C LYS A 406 -32.68 -3.70 -14.80
N GLY A 407 -31.99 -3.16 -13.80
CA GLY A 407 -31.26 -1.90 -13.86
C GLY A 407 -29.73 -2.09 -13.87
N ASN A 408 -29.03 -0.97 -13.71
CA ASN A 408 -27.58 -0.99 -13.50
C ASN A 408 -27.27 -1.40 -12.05
N GLY A 409 -26.08 -1.97 -11.84
CA GLY A 409 -25.58 -2.23 -10.50
C GLY A 409 -25.23 -0.95 -9.76
N ALA A 410 -25.33 -0.95 -8.44
CA ALA A 410 -24.94 0.20 -7.62
C ALA A 410 -23.42 0.26 -7.39
N ASN A 411 -22.90 1.43 -7.04
CA ASN A 411 -21.47 1.59 -6.78
C ASN A 411 -21.08 1.10 -5.38
N GLY A 412 -19.85 0.62 -5.24
CA GLY A 412 -19.28 0.29 -3.93
C GLY A 412 -19.10 1.54 -3.06
N GLY A 413 -19.16 1.38 -1.73
CA GLY A 413 -18.93 2.48 -0.79
C GLY A 413 -17.48 2.93 -0.76
N ASN A 414 -17.19 4.15 -0.29
CA ASN A 414 -15.82 4.64 -0.19
C ASN A 414 -15.21 4.37 1.19
N GLY A 415 -13.91 4.10 1.25
CA GLY A 415 -13.14 4.09 2.48
C GLY A 415 -12.31 5.37 2.63
N ALA A 416 -12.16 5.88 3.85
CA ALA A 416 -11.22 6.96 4.16
C ALA A 416 -10.54 6.77 5.52
N SER A 417 -9.22 6.67 5.55
CA SER A 417 -8.39 6.51 6.75
C SER A 417 -7.40 7.65 6.89
N SER A 418 -7.28 8.22 8.09
CA SER A 418 -6.26 9.25 8.38
C SER A 418 -5.62 9.08 9.75
N VAL A 419 -4.29 9.16 9.83
CA VAL A 419 -3.56 9.13 11.11
C VAL A 419 -2.60 10.31 11.22
N HIS A 420 -2.57 10.93 12.39
CA HIS A 420 -1.54 11.89 12.80
C HIS A 420 -1.07 11.54 14.22
N ALA A 421 0.23 11.35 14.41
CA ALA A 421 0.81 11.03 15.72
C ALA A 421 2.04 11.89 16.03
N VAL A 422 2.11 12.42 17.25
CA VAL A 422 3.22 13.27 17.71
C VAL A 422 3.70 12.83 19.08
N THR A 423 5.01 12.60 19.21
CA THR A 423 5.70 12.43 20.48
C THR A 423 6.89 13.39 20.59
N THR A 424 7.50 13.46 21.78
CA THR A 424 8.69 14.29 22.02
C THR A 424 9.84 13.43 22.55
N GLY A 425 11.07 13.98 22.55
CA GLY A 425 12.26 13.25 22.99
C GLY A 425 12.64 12.10 22.07
N ASN A 426 13.22 11.04 22.65
CA ASN A 426 13.79 9.90 21.92
C ASN A 426 12.80 8.75 21.65
N ARG A 427 11.49 9.03 21.74
CA ARG A 427 10.44 8.02 21.55
C ARG A 427 10.09 7.82 20.08
N SER A 428 9.75 6.58 19.76
CA SER A 428 9.40 6.16 18.41
C SER A 428 7.92 6.44 18.08
N VAL A 429 7.66 6.66 16.79
CA VAL A 429 6.31 6.80 16.24
C VAL A 429 6.15 5.85 15.07
N ASN A 430 5.15 4.96 15.15
CA ASN A 430 4.76 4.06 14.08
C ASN A 430 3.30 4.32 13.69
N VAL A 431 3.07 4.68 12.43
CA VAL A 431 1.77 5.12 11.94
C VAL A 431 1.36 4.32 10.70
N LEU A 432 0.13 3.81 10.71
CA LEU A 432 -0.47 3.09 9.59
C LEU A 432 -1.88 3.61 9.27
N ALA A 433 -2.07 4.12 8.05
CA ALA A 433 -3.39 4.41 7.50
C ALA A 433 -3.71 3.45 6.35
N GLN A 434 -4.78 2.67 6.46
CA GLN A 434 -5.24 1.77 5.40
C GLN A 434 -6.67 2.07 4.98
N SER A 435 -6.90 2.11 3.66
CA SER A 435 -8.23 2.38 3.12
C SER A 435 -8.57 1.53 1.89
N TYR A 436 -9.78 0.98 1.88
CA TYR A 436 -10.30 0.14 0.80
C TYR A 436 -11.64 0.68 0.29
N GLY A 437 -11.78 0.75 -1.02
CA GLY A 437 -13.08 0.91 -1.68
C GLY A 437 -13.93 -0.36 -1.60
N GLY A 438 -15.23 -0.20 -1.50
CA GLY A 438 -16.20 -1.29 -1.46
C GLY A 438 -16.45 -1.93 -2.83
N VAL A 439 -16.98 -3.15 -2.82
CA VAL A 439 -17.34 -3.90 -4.04
C VAL A 439 -18.59 -3.30 -4.67
N ALA A 440 -18.62 -3.17 -6.00
CA ALA A 440 -19.82 -2.71 -6.68
C ALA A 440 -20.87 -3.82 -6.88
N GLY A 441 -22.11 -3.40 -7.11
CA GLY A 441 -23.26 -4.27 -7.34
C GLY A 441 -23.35 -4.75 -8.79
N SER A 442 -23.98 -5.90 -8.97
CA SER A 442 -24.10 -6.56 -10.29
C SER A 442 -25.33 -6.10 -11.09
N ALA A 443 -25.29 -6.31 -12.41
CA ALA A 443 -26.42 -6.15 -13.33
C ALA A 443 -26.55 -7.38 -14.23
N ILE A 444 -27.76 -7.83 -14.57
CA ILE A 444 -27.96 -9.07 -15.37
C ILE A 444 -28.89 -8.93 -16.58
N THR A 445 -29.26 -7.71 -16.97
CA THR A 445 -30.14 -7.49 -18.14
C THR A 445 -29.32 -6.94 -19.32
N PRO A 446 -29.56 -7.41 -20.56
CA PRO A 446 -28.91 -6.84 -21.75
C PRO A 446 -29.00 -5.31 -21.82
N GLY A 447 -27.89 -4.66 -22.21
CA GLY A 447 -27.82 -3.20 -22.29
C GLY A 447 -27.67 -2.47 -20.94
N ARG A 448 -27.52 -3.20 -19.83
CA ARG A 448 -27.18 -2.64 -18.50
C ARG A 448 -25.69 -2.81 -18.19
N LYS A 449 -25.24 -2.13 -17.14
CA LYS A 449 -23.86 -2.19 -16.63
C LYS A 449 -23.82 -2.47 -15.13
N GLY A 450 -22.90 -3.33 -14.69
CA GLY A 450 -22.53 -3.44 -13.27
C GLY A 450 -22.02 -2.10 -12.71
N GLY A 451 -22.11 -1.92 -11.40
CA GLY A 451 -21.67 -0.69 -10.75
C GLY A 451 -20.15 -0.54 -10.73
N THR A 452 -19.64 0.66 -10.47
CA THR A 452 -18.20 0.87 -10.31
C THR A 452 -17.75 0.59 -8.88
N GLY A 453 -16.54 0.05 -8.73
CA GLY A 453 -15.94 -0.15 -7.41
C GLY A 453 -15.78 1.17 -6.65
N GLY A 454 -15.85 1.11 -5.32
CA GLY A 454 -15.63 2.29 -4.46
C GLY A 454 -14.19 2.77 -4.48
N THR A 455 -13.92 3.95 -3.92
CA THR A 455 -12.55 4.47 -3.79
C THR A 455 -12.05 4.33 -2.36
N GLY A 456 -10.75 4.09 -2.18
CA GLY A 456 -10.07 4.25 -0.89
C GLY A 456 -9.43 5.64 -0.80
N ARG A 457 -9.21 6.16 0.42
CA ARG A 457 -8.40 7.35 0.69
C ARG A 457 -7.57 7.16 1.96
N ALA A 458 -6.23 7.09 1.87
CA ALA A 458 -5.37 6.97 3.06
C ALA A 458 -4.43 8.18 3.22
N GLN A 459 -4.27 8.68 4.46
CA GLN A 459 -3.32 9.74 4.81
C GLN A 459 -2.66 9.47 6.17
N ALA A 460 -1.37 9.70 6.31
CA ALA A 460 -0.61 9.33 7.50
C ALA A 460 0.49 10.35 7.79
N SER A 461 0.69 10.69 9.06
CA SER A 461 1.82 11.52 9.48
C SER A 461 2.31 11.21 10.89
N GLY A 462 3.63 11.32 11.10
CA GLY A 462 4.28 11.03 12.37
C GLY A 462 5.36 12.04 12.72
N GLN A 463 5.51 12.39 14.00
CA GLN A 463 6.56 13.29 14.46
C GLN A 463 7.16 12.82 15.79
N SER A 464 8.48 12.89 15.90
CA SER A 464 9.20 12.70 17.16
C SER A 464 10.34 13.72 17.31
N GLY A 465 10.98 13.75 18.49
CA GLY A 465 12.18 14.55 18.70
C GLY A 465 13.39 13.92 17.99
N SER A 466 13.84 12.77 18.51
CA SER A 466 15.00 12.02 18.02
C SER A 466 14.75 10.52 17.85
N GLY A 467 13.59 10.00 18.24
CA GLY A 467 13.23 8.60 18.01
C GLY A 467 12.87 8.31 16.54
N ALA A 468 12.82 7.04 16.15
CA ALA A 468 12.47 6.67 14.79
C ALA A 468 11.00 7.01 14.46
N VAL A 469 10.74 7.45 13.23
CA VAL A 469 9.40 7.75 12.71
C VAL A 469 9.15 6.89 11.48
N ASN A 470 8.17 5.99 11.56
CA ASN A 470 7.74 5.12 10.47
C ASN A 470 6.30 5.45 10.11
N VAL A 471 6.05 5.82 8.85
CA VAL A 471 4.73 6.27 8.39
C VAL A 471 4.35 5.50 7.13
N THR A 472 3.23 4.81 7.17
CA THR A 472 2.71 4.01 6.06
C THR A 472 1.29 4.43 5.71
N ALA A 473 1.02 4.64 4.43
CA ALA A 473 -0.33 4.79 3.89
C ALA A 473 -0.59 3.80 2.75
N VAL A 474 -1.67 3.04 2.86
CA VAL A 474 -2.09 2.05 1.84
C VAL A 474 -3.52 2.33 1.41
N GLN A 475 -3.73 2.40 0.10
CA GLN A 475 -5.03 2.70 -0.48
C GLN A 475 -5.33 1.77 -1.66
N GLN A 476 -6.51 1.15 -1.64
CA GLN A 476 -6.97 0.29 -2.71
C GLN A 476 -8.37 0.67 -3.22
N GLY A 477 -8.54 0.71 -4.53
CA GLY A 477 -9.84 0.82 -5.17
C GLY A 477 -10.66 -0.47 -5.07
N GLY A 478 -11.98 -0.35 -4.97
CA GLY A 478 -12.89 -1.48 -4.91
C GLY A 478 -13.05 -2.17 -6.28
N PRO A 479 -13.41 -3.45 -6.32
CA PRO A 479 -13.68 -4.14 -7.57
C PRO A 479 -15.02 -3.73 -8.19
N GLY A 480 -15.08 -3.77 -9.52
CA GLY A 480 -16.28 -3.51 -10.31
C GLY A 480 -17.32 -4.63 -10.23
N GLY A 481 -18.58 -4.29 -10.54
CA GLY A 481 -19.71 -5.21 -10.42
C GLY A 481 -19.83 -6.21 -11.56
N PHE A 482 -20.40 -7.39 -11.30
CA PHE A 482 -20.59 -8.42 -12.33
C PHE A 482 -21.66 -8.05 -13.37
N GLY A 483 -21.47 -8.47 -14.62
CA GLY A 483 -22.43 -8.36 -15.72
C GLY A 483 -22.99 -9.73 -16.17
N GLY A 484 -24.28 -10.01 -16.01
CA GLY A 484 -24.91 -11.26 -16.46
C GLY A 484 -25.79 -11.10 -17.70
N ALA A 485 -26.00 -12.21 -18.41
CA ALA A 485 -26.93 -12.34 -19.55
C ALA A 485 -26.90 -11.17 -20.55
N GLY A 486 -25.70 -10.72 -20.93
CA GLY A 486 -25.52 -9.64 -21.92
C GLY A 486 -25.31 -8.26 -21.31
N ALA A 487 -25.36 -8.11 -19.98
CA ALA A 487 -24.96 -6.89 -19.30
C ALA A 487 -23.44 -6.72 -19.32
N ALA A 488 -22.98 -5.49 -19.55
CA ALA A 488 -21.60 -5.13 -19.31
C ALA A 488 -21.30 -5.18 -17.81
N SER A 489 -20.05 -5.47 -17.47
CA SER A 489 -19.59 -5.42 -16.09
C SER A 489 -19.07 -4.04 -15.72
N GLY A 490 -18.97 -3.80 -14.43
CA GLY A 490 -18.55 -2.54 -13.85
C GLY A 490 -17.04 -2.37 -13.82
N ASP A 491 -16.58 -1.12 -13.81
CA ASP A 491 -15.15 -0.83 -13.74
C ASP A 491 -14.64 -0.89 -12.28
N GLY A 492 -13.39 -1.27 -12.10
CA GLY A 492 -12.69 -1.18 -10.82
C GLY A 492 -12.42 0.28 -10.43
N GLY A 493 -12.42 0.57 -9.13
CA GLY A 493 -12.17 1.92 -8.63
C GLY A 493 -10.71 2.34 -8.80
N ASP A 494 -10.45 3.59 -9.17
CA ASP A 494 -9.10 4.15 -9.22
C ASP A 494 -8.53 4.35 -7.80
N SER A 495 -7.19 4.29 -7.69
CA SER A 495 -6.47 4.64 -6.47
C SER A 495 -5.38 5.64 -6.79
N THR A 496 -5.53 6.86 -6.27
CA THR A 496 -4.55 7.95 -6.44
C THR A 496 -4.07 8.44 -5.08
N MET A 497 -2.75 8.53 -4.91
CA MET A 497 -2.10 9.03 -3.71
C MET A 497 -1.06 10.08 -4.11
N ALA A 498 -1.12 11.23 -3.45
CA ALA A 498 -0.17 12.31 -3.62
C ALA A 498 0.21 12.85 -2.24
N ASN A 499 1.48 12.69 -1.87
CA ASN A 499 2.02 13.13 -0.58
C ASN A 499 1.14 12.71 0.60
N ALA A 500 0.69 11.45 0.58
CA ALA A 500 -0.21 10.91 1.59
C ALA A 500 0.52 10.54 2.89
N VAL A 501 1.85 10.44 2.86
CA VAL A 501 2.71 10.22 4.02
C VAL A 501 3.58 11.44 4.29
N ALA A 502 3.77 11.80 5.56
CA ALA A 502 4.68 12.86 5.99
C ALA A 502 5.28 12.57 7.37
N GLY A 503 6.43 13.14 7.70
CA GLY A 503 6.94 13.05 9.06
C GLY A 503 8.15 13.92 9.36
N SER A 504 8.54 13.99 10.64
CA SER A 504 9.70 14.77 11.09
C SER A 504 10.33 14.17 12.34
N THR A 505 11.66 14.08 12.36
CA THR A 505 12.48 13.65 13.50
C THR A 505 13.93 14.05 13.26
N SER A 506 14.75 14.10 14.31
CA SER A 506 16.22 14.11 14.15
C SER A 506 16.83 12.70 14.03
N GLY A 507 16.04 11.65 14.31
CA GLY A 507 16.39 10.24 14.17
C GLY A 507 16.17 9.71 12.75
N ALA A 508 15.75 8.46 12.62
CA ALA A 508 15.44 7.84 11.33
C ALA A 508 13.99 8.14 10.89
N LEU A 509 13.80 8.58 9.65
CA LEU A 509 12.49 8.84 9.04
C LEU A 509 12.24 7.86 7.88
N THR A 510 11.16 7.07 7.98
CA THR A 510 10.73 6.12 6.93
C THR A 510 9.30 6.44 6.50
N LEU A 511 9.09 6.57 5.19
CA LEU A 511 7.82 6.93 4.56
C LEU A 511 7.46 5.88 3.49
N ASP A 512 6.30 5.24 3.58
CA ASP A 512 5.84 4.22 2.63
C ASP A 512 4.40 4.54 2.14
N GLN A 513 4.22 4.62 0.82
CA GLN A 513 2.95 4.98 0.18
C GLN A 513 2.57 3.98 -0.92
N ARG A 514 1.41 3.32 -0.81
CA ARG A 514 0.97 2.27 -1.74
C ARG A 514 -0.43 2.51 -2.30
N ALA A 515 -0.53 2.66 -3.62
CA ALA A 515 -1.80 2.84 -4.32
C ALA A 515 -2.08 1.67 -5.27
N ARG A 516 -3.16 0.93 -5.04
CA ARG A 516 -3.62 -0.16 -5.92
C ARG A 516 -4.98 0.12 -6.53
N GLY A 517 -5.09 0.07 -7.85
CA GLY A 517 -6.39 0.13 -8.55
C GLY A 517 -7.25 -1.10 -8.28
N GLY A 518 -8.57 -0.93 -8.33
CA GLY A 518 -9.54 -2.00 -8.19
C GLY A 518 -9.64 -2.88 -9.44
N ASP A 519 -10.03 -4.13 -9.26
CA ASP A 519 -10.20 -5.06 -10.38
C ASP A 519 -11.50 -4.74 -11.14
N GLY A 520 -11.48 -4.90 -12.47
CA GLY A 520 -12.69 -4.80 -13.29
C GLY A 520 -13.63 -5.98 -13.06
N GLY A 521 -14.95 -5.75 -13.16
CA GLY A 521 -15.95 -6.79 -13.00
C GLY A 521 -15.93 -7.79 -14.15
N GLU A 522 -16.37 -9.02 -13.89
CA GLU A 522 -16.51 -10.06 -14.93
C GLU A 522 -17.88 -10.00 -15.60
N SER A 523 -17.97 -10.44 -16.86
CA SER A 523 -19.24 -10.54 -17.58
C SER A 523 -19.47 -11.88 -18.29
N ARG A 524 -20.73 -12.35 -18.26
CA ARG A 524 -21.26 -13.39 -19.16
C ARG A 524 -22.11 -12.74 -20.24
N LEU A 525 -21.79 -13.05 -21.49
CA LEU A 525 -22.45 -12.54 -22.68
C LEU A 525 -22.27 -11.02 -22.96
N GLY A 526 -21.50 -10.30 -22.14
CA GLY A 526 -21.25 -8.86 -22.27
C GLY A 526 -19.77 -8.48 -22.08
N GLN A 527 -19.48 -7.17 -22.09
CA GLN A 527 -18.11 -6.63 -21.98
C GLN A 527 -17.57 -6.73 -20.54
N GLY A 528 -16.27 -7.03 -20.43
CA GLY A 528 -15.51 -7.07 -19.19
C GLY A 528 -15.18 -5.67 -18.67
N GLY A 529 -15.17 -5.48 -17.36
CA GLY A 529 -14.97 -4.19 -16.71
C GLY A 529 -13.52 -3.77 -16.82
N ARG A 530 -13.26 -2.49 -16.99
CA ARG A 530 -11.88 -1.98 -16.95
C ARG A 530 -11.38 -2.02 -15.52
N ALA A 531 -10.11 -2.34 -15.32
CA ALA A 531 -9.50 -2.19 -14.01
C ALA A 531 -9.20 -0.72 -13.71
N GLY A 532 -9.17 -0.39 -12.42
CA GLY A 532 -8.75 0.91 -11.93
C GLY A 532 -7.24 1.11 -12.03
N HIS A 533 -6.84 2.38 -12.14
CA HIS A 533 -5.45 2.82 -12.17
C HIS A 533 -4.87 2.97 -10.77
N GLY A 534 -3.62 2.55 -10.57
CA GLY A 534 -2.84 2.87 -9.37
C GLY A 534 -1.91 4.05 -9.63
N ARG A 535 -2.01 5.13 -8.87
CA ARG A 535 -1.06 6.25 -8.95
C ARG A 535 -0.56 6.63 -7.57
N SER A 536 0.75 6.73 -7.39
CA SER A 536 1.36 7.08 -6.12
C SER A 536 2.51 8.05 -6.36
N SER A 537 2.43 9.24 -5.76
CA SER A 537 3.47 10.28 -5.84
C SER A 537 3.87 10.77 -4.45
N LEU A 538 5.17 10.91 -4.21
CA LEU A 538 5.74 11.39 -2.94
C LEU A 538 6.93 12.32 -3.21
N THR A 539 6.85 13.54 -2.69
CA THR A 539 7.93 14.53 -2.71
C THR A 539 8.25 14.97 -1.29
N VAL A 540 9.50 14.82 -0.87
CA VAL A 540 9.95 15.12 0.51
C VAL A 540 11.29 15.85 0.46
N SER A 541 11.37 16.96 1.19
CA SER A 541 12.62 17.67 1.46
C SER A 541 12.84 17.72 2.97
N ASP A 542 13.94 17.12 3.44
CA ASP A 542 14.31 17.04 4.85
C ASP A 542 15.64 17.76 5.15
N ASN A 543 15.80 18.21 6.38
CA ASN A 543 17.04 18.81 6.87
C ASN A 543 17.38 18.40 8.31
N ARG A 544 16.70 17.38 8.86
CA ARG A 544 16.76 17.02 10.29
C ARG A 544 17.08 15.56 10.53
N ALA A 545 16.51 14.65 9.75
CA ALA A 545 16.61 13.22 9.99
C ALA A 545 18.05 12.70 9.79
N ALA A 546 18.52 11.86 10.71
CA ALA A 546 19.82 11.17 10.57
C ALA A 546 19.83 10.18 9.40
N SER A 547 18.66 9.64 9.04
CA SER A 547 18.44 8.88 7.81
C SER A 547 17.03 9.15 7.28
N LEU A 548 16.89 9.16 5.96
CA LEU A 548 15.63 9.33 5.26
C LEU A 548 15.40 8.14 4.32
N SER A 549 14.26 7.49 4.43
CA SER A 549 13.85 6.40 3.54
C SER A 549 12.45 6.66 3.01
N GLY A 550 12.25 6.54 1.71
CA GLY A 550 10.96 6.68 1.04
C GLY A 550 10.69 5.54 0.07
N ALA A 551 9.50 4.96 0.14
CA ALA A 551 9.04 3.91 -0.77
C ALA A 551 7.66 4.27 -1.33
N VAL A 552 7.51 4.13 -2.65
CA VAL A 552 6.27 4.42 -3.37
C VAL A 552 5.95 3.22 -4.26
N LEU A 553 4.75 2.66 -4.08
CA LEU A 553 4.24 1.55 -4.88
C LEU A 553 2.94 1.97 -5.58
N ALA A 554 2.86 1.76 -6.88
CA ALA A 554 1.65 1.87 -7.67
C ALA A 554 1.34 0.55 -8.37
N GLU A 555 0.10 0.07 -8.27
CA GLU A 555 -0.35 -1.17 -8.89
C GLU A 555 -1.66 -0.95 -9.64
N GLY A 556 -1.72 -1.35 -10.90
CA GLY A 556 -2.97 -1.40 -11.65
C GLY A 556 -3.83 -2.60 -11.25
N GLY A 557 -5.15 -2.45 -11.32
CA GLY A 557 -6.07 -3.57 -11.11
C GLY A 557 -6.07 -4.57 -12.27
N TYR A 558 -6.65 -5.74 -12.06
CA TYR A 558 -6.87 -6.72 -13.13
C TYR A 558 -8.10 -6.39 -13.99
N GLY A 559 -7.99 -6.53 -15.30
CA GLY A 559 -9.10 -6.35 -16.23
C GLY A 559 -10.13 -7.47 -16.11
N GLY A 560 -11.41 -7.13 -16.24
CA GLY A 560 -12.52 -8.07 -16.10
C GLY A 560 -12.64 -9.09 -17.24
N HIS A 561 -13.02 -10.32 -16.91
CA HIS A 561 -13.21 -11.39 -17.89
C HIS A 561 -14.53 -11.24 -18.69
N SER A 562 -14.55 -11.79 -19.91
CA SER A 562 -15.77 -11.88 -20.74
C SER A 562 -15.93 -13.29 -21.31
N TYR A 563 -17.10 -13.90 -21.06
CA TYR A 563 -17.41 -15.26 -21.50
C TYR A 563 -18.50 -15.28 -22.58
N GLU A 564 -18.49 -16.34 -23.39
CA GLU A 564 -19.62 -16.79 -24.23
C GLU A 564 -20.09 -15.84 -25.37
N THR A 565 -19.40 -14.73 -25.66
CA THR A 565 -19.73 -13.83 -26.82
C THR A 565 -18.59 -13.67 -27.81
N ARG A 566 -18.92 -13.71 -29.10
CA ARG A 566 -17.96 -13.64 -30.21
C ARG A 566 -17.34 -12.25 -30.47
N GLN A 567 -17.80 -11.18 -29.80
CA GLN A 567 -17.34 -9.80 -30.04
C GLN A 567 -17.21 -8.93 -28.77
N ALA A 568 -17.43 -9.49 -27.57
CA ALA A 568 -17.29 -8.71 -26.33
C ALA A 568 -15.83 -8.64 -25.89
N LEU A 569 -15.25 -7.43 -25.87
CA LEU A 569 -13.90 -7.19 -25.37
C LEU A 569 -13.83 -7.46 -23.86
N ALA A 570 -12.83 -8.23 -23.46
CA ALA A 570 -12.46 -8.32 -22.05
C ALA A 570 -11.83 -7.01 -21.57
N GLY A 571 -11.90 -6.76 -20.27
CA GLY A 571 -11.45 -5.53 -19.64
C GLY A 571 -9.94 -5.32 -19.77
N ARG A 572 -9.53 -4.07 -19.98
CA ARG A 572 -8.10 -3.68 -19.92
C ARG A 572 -7.60 -3.71 -18.47
N GLY A 573 -6.36 -4.14 -18.28
CA GLY A 573 -5.65 -4.04 -17.00
C GLY A 573 -5.29 -2.58 -16.66
N GLY A 574 -5.29 -2.24 -15.37
CA GLY A 574 -5.08 -0.87 -14.92
C GLY A 574 -3.64 -0.41 -15.11
N ASN A 575 -3.43 0.87 -15.44
CA ASN A 575 -2.08 1.45 -15.46
C ASN A 575 -1.55 1.69 -14.03
N ALA A 576 -0.23 1.75 -13.88
CA ALA A 576 0.48 2.08 -12.66
C ALA A 576 1.47 3.24 -12.86
N ASP A 577 1.31 4.34 -12.11
CA ASP A 577 2.22 5.49 -12.11
C ASP A 577 2.81 5.70 -10.71
N SER A 578 4.12 5.54 -10.55
CA SER A 578 4.85 5.70 -9.29
C SER A 578 5.91 6.81 -9.44
N THR A 579 5.93 7.78 -8.53
CA THR A 579 6.87 8.90 -8.55
C THR A 579 7.37 9.21 -7.14
N LEU A 580 8.68 9.22 -6.96
CA LEU A 580 9.36 9.52 -5.72
C LEU A 580 10.42 10.59 -5.93
N GLN A 581 10.39 11.63 -5.11
CA GLN A 581 11.41 12.66 -5.04
C GLN A 581 11.81 12.86 -3.57
N LEU A 582 13.04 12.53 -3.22
CA LEU A 582 13.59 12.71 -1.88
C LEU A 582 14.79 13.65 -1.94
N SER A 583 14.83 14.62 -1.04
CA SER A 583 16.02 15.44 -0.81
C SER A 583 16.35 15.55 0.67
N SER A 584 17.64 15.49 1.02
CA SER A 584 18.13 15.88 2.35
C SER A 584 19.30 16.85 2.26
N THR A 585 19.19 17.94 2.99
CA THR A 585 20.26 18.96 3.11
C THR A 585 21.14 18.77 4.35
N LYS A 586 20.87 17.74 5.17
CA LYS A 586 21.69 17.44 6.36
C LYS A 586 22.92 16.64 5.97
N ALA A 587 24.10 17.13 6.38
CA ALA A 587 25.37 16.47 6.11
C ALA A 587 25.42 15.07 6.75
N GLY A 588 25.97 14.09 6.03
CA GLY A 588 26.11 12.71 6.50
C GLY A 588 24.81 11.88 6.52
N THR A 589 23.66 12.46 6.15
CA THR A 589 22.40 11.71 6.08
C THR A 589 22.40 10.71 4.93
N VAL A 590 22.01 9.47 5.23
CA VAL A 590 21.75 8.44 4.21
C VAL A 590 20.31 8.59 3.74
N VAL A 591 20.12 8.74 2.42
CA VAL A 591 18.81 8.84 1.78
C VAL A 591 18.59 7.65 0.85
N ASN A 592 17.54 6.87 1.09
CA ASN A 592 17.15 5.73 0.27
C ASN A 592 15.76 5.97 -0.34
N GLY A 593 15.65 5.88 -1.66
CA GLY A 593 14.39 6.01 -2.38
C GLY A 593 14.09 4.80 -3.25
N SER A 594 12.85 4.32 -3.21
CA SER A 594 12.34 3.25 -4.07
C SER A 594 10.99 3.62 -4.68
N SER A 595 10.89 3.56 -6.00
CA SER A 595 9.65 3.74 -6.77
C SER A 595 9.34 2.48 -7.55
N VAL A 596 8.20 1.85 -7.30
CA VAL A 596 7.76 0.63 -7.98
C VAL A 596 6.40 0.85 -8.65
N ALA A 597 6.26 0.46 -9.91
CA ALA A 597 5.03 0.51 -10.68
C ALA A 597 4.76 -0.83 -11.38
N ASN A 598 3.59 -1.43 -11.11
CA ASN A 598 3.17 -2.70 -11.72
C ASN A 598 1.84 -2.51 -12.46
N GLY A 599 1.87 -2.59 -13.79
CA GLY A 599 0.66 -2.56 -14.61
C GLY A 599 -0.18 -3.81 -14.39
N GLY A 600 -1.50 -3.64 -14.44
CA GLY A 600 -2.46 -4.71 -14.23
C GLY A 600 -2.60 -5.66 -15.42
N THR A 601 -2.91 -6.94 -15.15
CA THR A 601 -3.17 -7.92 -16.22
C THR A 601 -4.48 -7.61 -16.95
N GLY A 602 -4.51 -7.76 -18.27
CA GLY A 602 -5.74 -7.70 -19.08
C GLY A 602 -6.66 -8.90 -18.87
N GLY A 603 -7.96 -8.70 -19.10
CA GLY A 603 -8.97 -9.73 -18.97
C GLY A 603 -8.90 -10.80 -20.07
N TYR A 604 -9.53 -11.93 -19.79
CA TYR A 604 -9.62 -13.10 -20.69
C TYR A 604 -10.96 -13.13 -21.43
N ASN A 605 -10.92 -13.51 -22.70
CA ASN A 605 -12.07 -13.92 -23.50
C ASN A 605 -11.75 -15.21 -24.29
N GLN A 606 -12.62 -16.21 -24.19
CA GLN A 606 -12.46 -17.53 -24.81
C GLN A 606 -12.38 -17.51 -26.36
N ASN A 607 -12.83 -16.44 -27.01
CA ASN A 607 -12.82 -16.25 -28.46
C ASN A 607 -11.68 -15.35 -28.95
N GLY A 608 -10.73 -14.97 -28.07
CA GLY A 608 -9.52 -14.24 -28.44
C GLY A 608 -9.58 -12.71 -28.34
N TYR A 609 -10.70 -12.13 -27.89
CA TYR A 609 -10.85 -10.70 -27.61
C TYR A 609 -10.33 -10.32 -26.21
N ASN A 610 -9.09 -10.72 -25.91
CA ASN A 610 -8.46 -10.49 -24.61
C ASN A 610 -8.18 -9.01 -24.38
N GLY A 611 -8.25 -8.59 -23.12
CA GLY A 611 -7.89 -7.24 -22.71
C GLY A 611 -6.38 -7.02 -22.81
N THR A 612 -5.97 -5.78 -23.07
CA THR A 612 -4.56 -5.40 -23.02
C THR A 612 -4.08 -5.30 -21.58
N GLY A 613 -2.78 -5.51 -21.37
CA GLY A 613 -2.12 -5.17 -20.11
C GLY A 613 -2.13 -3.67 -19.84
N GLY A 614 -1.96 -3.31 -18.57
CA GLY A 614 -1.79 -1.92 -18.13
C GLY A 614 -0.35 -1.44 -18.27
N ASP A 615 -0.15 -0.16 -18.56
CA ASP A 615 1.19 0.44 -18.64
C ASP A 615 1.75 0.71 -17.23
N ALA A 616 3.08 0.74 -17.09
CA ALA A 616 3.77 1.00 -15.83
C ALA A 616 4.86 2.06 -15.98
N SER A 617 4.84 3.08 -15.12
CA SER A 617 5.85 4.14 -15.04
C SER A 617 6.36 4.32 -13.62
N ALA A 618 7.66 4.18 -13.41
CA ALA A 618 8.32 4.39 -12.11
C ALA A 618 9.42 5.45 -12.22
N LEU A 619 9.35 6.49 -11.39
CA LEU A 619 10.36 7.54 -11.31
C LEU A 619 10.85 7.70 -9.87
N ALA A 620 12.17 7.62 -9.65
CA ALA A 620 12.80 7.89 -8.36
C ALA A 620 13.93 8.92 -8.54
N ASP A 621 13.89 10.01 -7.79
CA ASP A 621 14.92 11.05 -7.76
C ASP A 621 15.34 11.30 -6.32
N VAL A 622 16.61 11.06 -6.01
CA VAL A 622 17.14 11.11 -4.65
C VAL A 622 18.36 12.03 -4.59
N ARG A 623 18.28 13.06 -3.74
CA ARG A 623 19.36 14.03 -3.50
C ARG A 623 19.80 14.01 -2.03
N ALA A 624 21.09 13.92 -1.75
CA ALA A 624 21.61 13.89 -0.39
C ALA A 624 22.96 14.60 -0.24
N ARG A 625 23.25 15.18 0.91
CA ARG A 625 24.64 15.54 1.24
C ARG A 625 25.47 14.34 1.72
N GLY A 626 24.84 13.29 2.25
CA GLY A 626 25.51 12.02 2.58
C GLY A 626 25.46 11.05 1.40
N ASN A 627 24.86 9.88 1.62
CA ASN A 627 24.69 8.86 0.59
C ASN A 627 23.30 8.98 -0.05
N ALA A 628 23.21 8.83 -1.37
CA ALA A 628 21.95 8.78 -2.11
C ALA A 628 21.78 7.44 -2.81
N VAL A 629 20.70 6.72 -2.53
CA VAL A 629 20.33 5.48 -3.24
C VAL A 629 18.94 5.68 -3.85
N SER A 630 18.83 5.50 -5.16
CA SER A 630 17.61 5.65 -5.93
C SER A 630 17.33 4.38 -6.72
N ALA A 631 16.14 3.79 -6.54
CA ALA A 631 15.70 2.61 -7.27
C ALA A 631 14.33 2.86 -7.93
N ALA A 632 14.21 2.54 -9.22
CA ALA A 632 12.97 2.59 -9.97
C ALA A 632 12.72 1.24 -10.66
N VAL A 633 11.54 0.65 -10.44
CA VAL A 633 11.14 -0.63 -11.05
C VAL A 633 9.77 -0.48 -11.69
N ALA A 634 9.68 -0.75 -12.99
CA ALA A 634 8.43 -0.73 -13.75
C ALA A 634 8.20 -2.08 -14.43
N ALA A 635 7.02 -2.67 -14.25
CA ALA A 635 6.60 -3.90 -14.92
C ALA A 635 5.25 -3.69 -15.60
N GLY A 636 5.22 -3.75 -16.93
CA GLY A 636 4.00 -3.66 -17.71
C GLY A 636 3.10 -4.88 -17.48
N GLY A 637 1.79 -4.67 -17.51
CA GLY A 637 0.79 -5.69 -17.28
C GLY A 637 0.77 -6.75 -18.37
N VAL A 638 0.48 -7.99 -17.99
CA VAL A 638 0.37 -9.11 -18.93
C VAL A 638 -0.98 -9.07 -19.63
N ALA A 639 -1.03 -9.37 -20.92
CA ALA A 639 -2.24 -9.82 -21.61
C ALA A 639 -2.16 -11.33 -21.78
N ILE A 640 -3.26 -12.04 -21.55
CA ILE A 640 -3.29 -13.51 -21.58
C ILE A 640 -3.06 -13.97 -23.03
N PRO A 641 -1.98 -14.71 -23.34
CA PRO A 641 -1.69 -15.17 -24.70
C PRO A 641 -2.61 -16.33 -25.10
N LEU A 642 -2.98 -16.41 -26.38
CA LEU A 642 -3.76 -17.52 -26.94
C LEU A 642 -2.86 -18.71 -27.29
N ASN A 643 -3.34 -19.89 -26.96
CA ASN A 643 -3.09 -21.14 -27.67
C ASN A 643 -4.25 -21.38 -28.66
N SER A 644 -4.22 -20.67 -29.80
CA SER A 644 -4.72 -21.08 -31.13
C SER A 644 -6.17 -21.58 -31.36
N ILE A 645 -7.22 -21.07 -30.70
CA ILE A 645 -8.62 -21.52 -31.01
C ILE A 645 -9.62 -20.39 -31.38
N GLY A 646 -9.24 -19.10 -31.43
CA GLY A 646 -10.18 -18.00 -31.74
C GLY A 646 -9.66 -16.99 -32.78
N ASP A 647 -10.56 -16.48 -33.63
CA ASP A 647 -10.31 -15.49 -34.70
C ASP A 647 -9.99 -14.05 -34.19
N GLY A 648 -9.83 -13.84 -32.88
CA GLY A 648 -9.62 -12.53 -32.27
C GLY A 648 -8.16 -12.04 -32.28
N PRO A 649 -7.90 -10.72 -32.22
CA PRO A 649 -6.56 -10.16 -32.38
C PRO A 649 -5.58 -10.43 -31.21
N GLY A 650 -6.06 -10.95 -30.07
CA GLY A 650 -5.27 -11.10 -28.85
C GLY A 650 -4.91 -9.77 -28.19
N GLY A 651 -4.70 -9.77 -26.87
CA GLY A 651 -4.34 -8.56 -26.12
C GLY A 651 -2.84 -8.26 -26.19
N ALA A 652 -2.46 -6.98 -26.33
CA ALA A 652 -1.08 -6.53 -26.19
C ALA A 652 -0.68 -6.40 -24.71
N GLY A 653 0.57 -6.73 -24.37
CA GLY A 653 1.15 -6.46 -23.06
C GLY A 653 1.41 -4.97 -22.86
N GLY A 654 1.42 -4.51 -21.60
CA GLY A 654 1.63 -3.11 -21.25
C GLY A 654 3.09 -2.65 -21.38
N ASN A 655 3.29 -1.37 -21.64
CA ASN A 655 4.63 -0.77 -21.69
C ASN A 655 5.20 -0.53 -20.28
N ALA A 656 6.52 -0.47 -20.16
CA ALA A 656 7.20 -0.19 -18.90
C ALA A 656 8.28 0.89 -19.04
N THR A 657 8.25 1.90 -18.17
CA THR A 657 9.26 2.97 -18.10
C THR A 657 9.79 3.13 -16.68
N ALA A 658 11.09 2.98 -16.48
CA ALA A 658 11.75 3.19 -15.18
C ALA A 658 12.82 4.28 -15.28
N HIS A 659 12.80 5.25 -14.38
CA HIS A 659 13.80 6.32 -14.30
C HIS A 659 14.31 6.47 -12.87
N ALA A 660 15.61 6.27 -12.65
CA ALA A 660 16.25 6.44 -11.35
C ALA A 660 17.37 7.47 -11.41
N GLN A 661 17.29 8.50 -10.59
CA GLN A 661 18.32 9.53 -10.45
C GLN A 661 18.79 9.59 -8.99
N ALA A 662 20.11 9.60 -8.79
CA ALA A 662 20.74 9.79 -7.49
C ALA A 662 21.82 10.88 -7.58
N THR A 663 21.79 11.86 -6.69
CA THR A 663 22.82 12.88 -6.58
C THR A 663 23.28 12.99 -5.14
N SER A 664 24.59 12.92 -4.92
CA SER A 664 25.16 13.03 -3.59
C SER A 664 26.45 13.84 -3.55
N GLU A 665 26.99 14.09 -2.36
CA GLU A 665 28.36 14.60 -2.25
C GLU A 665 29.40 13.51 -2.48
N ARG A 666 29.21 12.31 -1.91
CA ARG A 666 30.26 11.27 -1.88
C ARG A 666 29.86 9.89 -2.39
N PHE A 667 28.60 9.49 -2.31
CA PHE A 667 28.17 8.15 -2.71
C PHE A 667 26.75 8.15 -3.28
N ALA A 668 26.62 7.98 -4.59
CA ALA A 668 25.35 7.96 -5.30
C ALA A 668 25.14 6.63 -6.03
N VAL A 669 23.99 6.00 -5.84
CA VAL A 669 23.59 4.76 -6.53
C VAL A 669 22.22 4.95 -7.17
N ALA A 670 22.12 4.71 -8.48
CA ALA A 670 20.86 4.74 -9.22
C ALA A 670 20.61 3.41 -9.94
N SER A 671 19.46 2.79 -9.72
CA SER A 671 19.07 1.54 -10.38
C SER A 671 17.70 1.67 -11.03
N ALA A 672 17.61 1.45 -12.34
CA ALA A 672 16.35 1.46 -13.09
C ALA A 672 16.09 0.10 -13.74
N GLN A 673 14.90 -0.46 -13.56
CA GLN A 673 14.51 -1.75 -14.16
C GLN A 673 13.14 -1.64 -14.80
N ALA A 674 13.03 -1.92 -16.10
CA ALA A 674 11.79 -1.88 -16.85
C ALA A 674 11.54 -3.22 -17.56
N THR A 675 10.36 -3.79 -17.38
CA THR A 675 9.96 -5.05 -18.03
C THR A 675 8.62 -4.86 -18.72
N GLY A 676 8.57 -4.92 -20.05
CA GLY A 676 7.34 -4.89 -20.84
C GLY A 676 6.48 -6.12 -20.58
N GLY A 677 5.17 -5.92 -20.58
CA GLY A 677 4.20 -6.98 -20.37
C GLY A 677 4.17 -8.00 -21.52
N GLN A 678 3.84 -9.24 -21.20
CA GLN A 678 3.64 -10.30 -22.21
C GLN A 678 2.27 -10.17 -22.86
N GLY A 679 2.10 -10.65 -24.09
CA GLY A 679 0.82 -10.63 -24.82
C GLY A 679 0.97 -11.13 -26.25
N ALA A 680 -0.10 -11.04 -27.05
CA ALA A 680 -0.05 -11.31 -28.49
C ALA A 680 0.97 -10.40 -29.21
N ARG A 681 1.13 -9.18 -28.67
CA ARG A 681 2.28 -8.32 -28.87
C ARG A 681 2.84 -7.98 -27.48
N ALA A 682 4.11 -8.27 -27.22
CA ALA A 682 4.74 -7.86 -25.97
C ALA A 682 4.91 -6.33 -25.91
N GLY A 683 4.91 -5.77 -24.71
CA GLY A 683 5.10 -4.32 -24.48
C GLY A 683 6.56 -3.91 -24.60
N THR A 684 6.79 -2.62 -24.88
CA THR A 684 8.13 -2.03 -24.88
C THR A 684 8.64 -1.75 -23.46
N ALA A 685 9.95 -1.68 -23.28
CA ALA A 685 10.57 -1.35 -21.99
C ALA A 685 11.65 -0.27 -22.10
N SER A 686 11.63 0.73 -21.23
CA SER A 686 12.68 1.74 -21.16
C SER A 686 13.18 1.93 -19.73
N ALA A 687 14.49 1.80 -19.50
CA ALA A 687 15.09 2.02 -18.19
C ALA A 687 16.25 3.02 -18.29
N LEU A 688 16.16 4.10 -17.52
CA LEU A 688 17.16 5.16 -17.48
C LEU A 688 17.67 5.32 -16.06
N SER A 689 18.98 5.27 -15.86
CA SER A 689 19.57 5.58 -14.55
C SER A 689 20.69 6.60 -14.63
N ALA A 690 20.74 7.50 -13.64
CA ALA A 690 21.72 8.56 -13.55
C ALA A 690 22.23 8.70 -12.11
N ALA A 691 23.54 8.59 -11.89
CA ALA A 691 24.17 8.78 -10.59
C ALA A 691 25.22 9.89 -10.65
N ALA A 692 25.27 10.78 -9.64
CA ALA A 692 26.20 11.90 -9.63
C ALA A 692 26.80 12.16 -8.23
N THR A 693 28.09 12.45 -8.17
CA THR A 693 28.78 12.97 -6.99
C THR A 693 29.34 14.37 -7.23
N THR A 694 29.31 15.22 -6.20
CA THR A 694 29.67 16.65 -6.28
C THR A 694 30.91 17.03 -5.45
N LEU A 695 31.47 16.12 -4.65
CA LEU A 695 32.72 16.33 -3.93
C LEU A 695 33.82 15.40 -4.44
N HIS A 696 35.05 15.90 -4.28
CA HIS A 696 36.28 15.18 -4.62
C HIS A 696 36.31 13.76 -4.03
N GLY A 697 36.59 12.78 -4.89
CA GLY A 697 36.74 11.38 -4.49
C GLY A 697 35.42 10.64 -4.29
N GLY A 698 34.27 11.27 -4.53
CA GLY A 698 32.97 10.61 -4.40
C GLY A 698 32.72 9.58 -5.49
N VAL A 699 32.04 8.48 -5.16
CA VAL A 699 31.68 7.34 -6.04
C VAL A 699 30.24 7.47 -6.54
N ALA A 700 30.03 7.44 -7.85
CA ALA A 700 28.71 7.38 -8.48
C ALA A 700 28.52 6.05 -9.21
N LEU A 701 27.40 5.35 -9.01
CA LEU A 701 27.07 4.05 -9.62
C LEU A 701 25.67 4.09 -10.23
N ALA A 702 25.55 4.00 -11.56
CA ALA A 702 24.25 3.90 -12.24
C ALA A 702 24.10 2.54 -12.92
N GLY A 703 22.94 1.88 -12.80
CA GLY A 703 22.58 0.60 -13.41
C GLY A 703 21.20 0.66 -14.07
N ALA A 704 21.05 0.25 -15.32
CA ALA A 704 19.76 0.34 -16.03
C ALA A 704 19.48 -0.93 -16.84
N LYS A 705 18.33 -1.56 -16.61
CA LYS A 705 17.90 -2.81 -17.27
C LYS A 705 16.52 -2.68 -17.88
N ALA A 706 16.42 -2.84 -19.20
CA ALA A 706 15.15 -2.93 -19.93
C ALA A 706 14.91 -4.37 -20.41
N SER A 707 13.66 -4.76 -20.65
CA SER A 707 13.27 -6.08 -21.17
C SER A 707 11.89 -6.00 -21.82
N GLY A 708 11.76 -6.02 -23.15
CA GLY A 708 10.47 -5.92 -23.84
C GLY A 708 10.58 -6.13 -25.37
N LEU A 709 9.49 -5.93 -26.11
CA LEU A 709 9.44 -5.96 -27.58
C LEU A 709 10.06 -4.70 -28.18
N GLY A 710 11.37 -4.56 -28.00
CA GLY A 710 12.06 -3.29 -28.20
C GLY A 710 12.11 -2.46 -26.91
N GLY A 711 13.03 -1.50 -26.89
CA GLY A 711 13.33 -0.74 -25.68
C GLY A 711 14.72 -0.15 -25.65
N VAL A 712 14.94 0.83 -24.78
CA VAL A 712 16.26 1.42 -24.54
C VAL A 712 16.55 1.30 -23.07
N ALA A 713 17.72 0.78 -22.72
CA ALA A 713 18.26 1.07 -21.41
C ALA A 713 19.62 1.76 -21.45
N GLN A 714 19.69 2.79 -20.63
CA GLN A 714 20.73 3.80 -20.61
C GLN A 714 21.13 4.03 -19.16
N SER A 715 22.43 3.97 -18.87
CA SER A 715 22.95 4.50 -17.61
C SER A 715 24.03 5.54 -17.84
N ARG A 716 24.11 6.45 -16.88
CA ARG A 716 25.11 7.51 -16.81
C ARG A 716 25.56 7.68 -15.37
N ALA A 717 26.86 7.75 -15.13
CA ALA A 717 27.38 8.19 -13.85
C ALA A 717 28.48 9.21 -14.06
N THR A 718 28.49 10.18 -13.16
CA THR A 718 29.37 11.33 -13.19
C THR A 718 29.99 11.51 -11.81
N SER A 719 31.29 11.71 -11.75
CA SER A 719 31.92 12.24 -10.54
C SER A 719 32.71 13.50 -10.82
N GLU A 720 32.63 14.37 -9.82
CA GLU A 720 33.43 15.56 -9.72
C GLU A 720 34.64 15.31 -8.83
N GLY A 721 35.77 15.86 -9.24
CA GLY A 721 37.02 15.79 -8.50
C GLY A 721 37.96 16.92 -8.86
N THR A 722 39.22 16.74 -8.48
CA THR A 722 40.27 17.71 -8.77
C THR A 722 41.49 16.97 -9.30
N TRP A 723 42.06 17.48 -10.38
CA TRP A 723 43.29 17.00 -10.97
C TRP A 723 44.30 18.14 -10.98
N GLN A 724 45.47 17.95 -10.34
CA GLN A 724 46.50 18.99 -10.17
C GLN A 724 45.94 20.35 -9.69
N GLY A 725 45.01 20.34 -8.73
CA GLY A 725 44.40 21.57 -8.18
C GLY A 725 43.30 22.21 -9.03
N HIS A 726 43.00 21.68 -10.21
CA HIS A 726 41.93 22.15 -11.10
C HIS A 726 40.70 21.25 -10.99
N ALA A 727 39.50 21.80 -11.20
CA ALA A 727 38.28 21.00 -11.28
C ALA A 727 38.35 20.01 -12.46
N ALA A 728 37.96 18.77 -12.21
CA ALA A 728 37.89 17.74 -13.22
C ALA A 728 36.63 16.89 -13.03
N THR A 729 36.08 16.40 -14.13
CA THR A 729 34.87 15.58 -14.18
C THR A 729 35.15 14.33 -14.99
N ALA A 730 34.75 13.18 -14.47
CA ALA A 730 34.72 11.93 -15.21
C ALA A 730 33.28 11.46 -15.34
N GLN A 731 32.92 11.04 -16.54
CA GLN A 731 31.61 10.53 -16.85
C GLN A 731 31.75 9.22 -17.61
N ALA A 732 30.95 8.24 -17.24
CA ALA A 732 30.75 7.07 -18.08
C ALA A 732 29.27 6.91 -18.43
N GLY A 733 29.03 6.45 -19.66
CA GLY A 733 27.71 6.21 -20.19
C GLY A 733 27.69 4.93 -21.01
N ALA A 734 26.61 4.19 -20.89
CA ALA A 734 26.38 3.06 -21.78
C ALA A 734 24.90 2.97 -22.15
N THR A 735 24.66 2.63 -23.41
CA THR A 735 23.35 2.60 -24.04
C THR A 735 23.23 1.28 -24.77
N ALA A 736 22.19 0.53 -24.43
CA ALA A 736 21.82 -0.67 -25.15
C ALA A 736 20.38 -0.49 -25.63
N ALA A 737 20.23 -0.50 -26.96
CA ALA A 737 18.95 -0.49 -27.63
C ALA A 737 18.57 -1.92 -28.00
N VAL A 738 17.35 -2.32 -27.66
CA VAL A 738 16.78 -3.59 -28.10
C VAL A 738 16.25 -3.39 -29.51
N VAL A 739 16.87 -4.05 -30.50
CA VAL A 739 16.39 -4.07 -31.89
C VAL A 739 14.95 -4.62 -31.93
N PRO A 740 14.04 -4.10 -32.77
CA PRO A 740 12.70 -4.63 -32.93
C PRO A 740 12.75 -6.06 -33.50
N GLY A 741 12.82 -7.04 -32.61
CA GLY A 741 12.71 -8.46 -32.88
C GLY A 741 11.87 -9.12 -31.79
N ASN A 742 11.49 -10.38 -32.00
CA ASN A 742 10.60 -11.14 -31.11
C ASN A 742 11.21 -11.50 -29.73
N THR A 743 12.23 -10.76 -29.26
CA THR A 743 13.02 -11.12 -28.08
C THR A 743 13.41 -9.96 -27.17
N VAL A 744 13.38 -10.25 -25.87
CA VAL A 744 13.84 -9.47 -24.74
C VAL A 744 15.36 -9.24 -24.77
N ALA A 745 15.85 -8.00 -24.78
CA ALA A 745 17.27 -7.68 -24.54
C ALA A 745 17.47 -6.82 -23.29
N SER A 746 18.58 -7.06 -22.57
CA SER A 746 18.88 -6.56 -21.23
C SER A 746 20.12 -5.67 -21.20
N SER A 747 19.96 -4.37 -21.41
CA SER A 747 21.01 -3.38 -21.14
C SER A 747 21.43 -3.41 -19.67
N GLU A 748 22.67 -3.10 -19.35
CA GLU A 748 23.11 -2.84 -17.97
C GLU A 748 24.37 -2.01 -18.02
N ALA A 749 24.20 -0.70 -18.04
CA ALA A 749 25.32 0.22 -18.03
C ALA A 749 25.73 0.46 -16.58
N ALA A 750 27.02 0.38 -16.25
CA ALA A 750 27.56 0.54 -14.89
C ALA A 750 28.76 1.48 -14.92
N SER A 751 28.56 2.70 -14.45
CA SER A 751 29.56 3.77 -14.47
C SER A 751 30.02 4.06 -13.05
N ASP A 752 31.33 4.07 -12.84
CA ASP A 752 32.02 4.40 -11.59
C ASP A 752 32.88 5.61 -11.88
N ALA A 753 32.79 6.59 -11.00
CA ALA A 753 33.56 7.79 -11.05
C ALA A 753 33.86 8.10 -9.59
N GLY A 754 35.12 7.97 -9.16
CA GLY A 754 35.57 8.12 -7.78
C GLY A 754 37.10 7.99 -7.70
N GLY A 755 37.74 8.90 -6.96
CA GLY A 755 39.19 8.90 -6.77
C GLY A 755 39.57 7.96 -5.64
N GLY A 756 40.09 6.76 -5.93
CA GLY A 756 40.68 5.95 -4.85
C GLY A 756 41.09 4.52 -5.12
N ALA A 757 40.46 3.76 -6.02
CA ALA A 757 40.81 2.35 -6.23
C ALA A 757 40.88 2.01 -7.72
N GLY A 758 41.91 1.26 -8.12
CA GLY A 758 41.97 0.66 -9.45
C GLY A 758 40.69 -0.12 -9.75
N HIS A 759 40.11 0.06 -10.93
CA HIS A 759 38.93 -0.70 -11.33
C HIS A 759 39.33 -2.17 -11.49
N ALA A 760 38.58 -3.09 -10.87
CA ALA A 760 38.70 -4.50 -11.21
C ALA A 760 38.33 -4.69 -12.70
N PRO A 761 39.01 -5.60 -13.44
CA PRO A 761 38.66 -5.91 -14.82
C PRO A 761 37.16 -6.18 -14.99
N LEU A 762 36.58 -5.77 -16.11
CA LEU A 762 35.17 -5.99 -16.39
C LEU A 762 34.88 -7.50 -16.49
N ASP A 763 33.92 -7.98 -15.69
CA ASP A 763 33.44 -9.36 -15.78
C ASP A 763 32.45 -9.51 -16.94
N ILE A 764 33.00 -9.72 -18.14
CA ILE A 764 32.24 -10.06 -19.34
C ILE A 764 31.55 -11.43 -19.25
N ALA A 765 31.78 -12.17 -18.17
CA ALA A 765 31.15 -13.45 -17.90
C ALA A 765 30.02 -13.41 -16.86
N GLY A 766 29.74 -12.28 -16.20
CA GLY A 766 28.91 -12.24 -15.00
C GLY A 766 27.58 -11.48 -15.10
N GLY A 767 27.50 -10.31 -15.75
CA GLY A 767 26.28 -9.51 -15.58
C GLY A 767 26.27 -8.09 -16.14
N ALA A 768 26.23 -7.95 -17.47
CA ALA A 768 25.70 -6.76 -18.16
C ALA A 768 25.84 -6.88 -19.68
N ASN A 769 24.89 -6.35 -20.48
CA ASN A 769 25.08 -6.36 -21.93
C ASN A 769 26.11 -5.33 -22.42
N VAL A 770 26.25 -4.17 -21.77
CA VAL A 770 27.20 -3.12 -22.16
C VAL A 770 27.63 -2.30 -20.95
N MET A 771 28.93 -2.19 -20.70
CA MET A 771 29.51 -1.58 -19.51
C MET A 771 30.46 -0.45 -19.89
N ALA A 772 30.52 0.59 -19.05
CA ALA A 772 31.43 1.71 -19.22
C ALA A 772 31.80 2.29 -17.85
N ARG A 773 33.09 2.36 -17.51
CA ARG A 773 33.61 2.97 -16.28
C ARG A 773 34.58 4.10 -16.64
N ALA A 774 34.59 5.17 -15.85
CA ALA A 774 35.49 6.30 -16.04
C ALA A 774 35.74 7.01 -14.69
N GLY A 775 36.95 6.88 -14.17
CA GLY A 775 37.38 7.50 -12.92
C GLY A 775 38.54 8.45 -13.11
N LEU A 776 38.59 9.50 -12.29
CA LEU A 776 39.74 10.39 -12.19
C LEU A 776 40.90 9.70 -11.46
N ALA A 777 42.14 10.10 -11.78
CA ALA A 777 43.33 9.51 -11.19
C ALA A 777 43.38 9.73 -9.65
N PRO A 778 43.76 8.71 -8.86
CA PRO A 778 43.89 8.85 -7.41
C PRO A 778 45.10 9.72 -7.02
N VAL A 779 45.06 10.30 -5.82
CA VAL A 779 46.15 11.13 -5.27
C VAL A 779 47.41 10.29 -5.09
N ALA A 780 48.50 10.63 -5.79
CA ALA A 780 49.91 10.20 -5.75
C ALA A 780 50.29 8.76 -5.32
N ALA A 781 49.78 8.23 -4.20
CA ALA A 781 50.18 6.95 -3.60
C ALA A 781 49.60 5.70 -4.29
N ALA A 782 48.52 5.82 -5.08
CA ALA A 782 47.89 4.69 -5.79
C ALA A 782 48.25 4.61 -7.28
N ILE A 783 49.12 5.50 -7.79
CA ILE A 783 49.59 5.45 -9.18
C ILE A 783 50.37 4.14 -9.45
N ALA A 784 51.04 3.59 -8.43
CA ALA A 784 51.86 2.38 -8.53
C ALA A 784 51.07 1.09 -8.85
N THR A 785 49.76 1.03 -8.58
CA THR A 785 48.91 -0.12 -8.92
C THR A 785 48.21 0.01 -10.27
N VAL A 786 48.10 1.24 -10.81
CA VAL A 786 47.59 1.53 -12.16
C VAL A 786 48.73 1.54 -13.21
N ALA A 787 49.96 1.73 -12.74
CA ALA A 787 51.20 1.81 -13.53
C ALA A 787 51.74 0.44 -13.99
N ASN A 788 50.94 -0.32 -14.74
CA ASN A 788 51.45 -1.28 -15.73
C ASN A 788 51.14 -0.84 -17.17
N ALA A 789 50.66 0.39 -17.36
CA ALA A 789 50.43 0.96 -18.68
C ALA A 789 51.78 1.27 -19.36
N ALA A 790 51.88 1.01 -20.66
CA ALA A 790 53.02 1.35 -21.52
C ALA A 790 53.24 2.88 -21.69
N LEU A 791 52.76 3.70 -20.75
CA LEU A 791 52.87 5.16 -20.78
C LEU A 791 54.34 5.60 -20.69
N PRO A 792 54.76 6.60 -21.48
CA PRO A 792 56.11 7.15 -21.39
C PRO A 792 56.44 7.70 -20.00
N ALA A 793 57.72 7.59 -19.60
CA ALA A 793 58.21 8.22 -18.37
C ALA A 793 57.95 9.74 -18.41
N GLY A 794 57.34 10.28 -17.35
CA GLY A 794 56.98 11.70 -17.24
C GLY A 794 55.54 12.04 -17.64
N ALA A 795 54.72 11.06 -18.07
CA ALA A 795 53.29 11.27 -18.31
C ALA A 795 52.51 11.48 -17.00
N SER A 796 51.62 12.47 -16.97
CA SER A 796 50.72 12.72 -15.85
C SER A 796 49.34 12.15 -16.12
N VAL A 797 48.92 11.15 -15.34
CA VAL A 797 47.63 10.48 -15.51
C VAL A 797 46.49 11.39 -15.05
N ILE A 798 45.51 11.60 -15.93
CA ILE A 798 44.27 12.35 -15.67
C ILE A 798 43.21 11.41 -15.08
N GLY A 799 43.08 10.23 -15.68
CA GLY A 799 42.04 9.28 -15.35
C GLY A 799 42.25 7.92 -16.00
N GLN A 800 41.36 7.00 -15.67
CA GLN A 800 41.34 5.64 -16.18
C GLN A 800 39.90 5.22 -16.43
N GLY A 801 39.70 4.24 -17.30
CA GLY A 801 38.37 3.70 -17.55
C GLY A 801 38.42 2.32 -18.17
N ALA A 802 37.24 1.74 -18.31
CA ALA A 802 37.04 0.43 -18.93
C ALA A 802 35.76 0.47 -19.75
N GLN A 803 35.76 -0.17 -20.91
CA GLN A 803 34.56 -0.31 -21.75
C GLN A 803 34.42 -1.77 -22.20
N GLY A 804 33.20 -2.27 -22.23
CA GLY A 804 32.97 -3.65 -22.62
C GLY A 804 31.53 -3.97 -22.94
N VAL A 805 31.32 -5.13 -23.54
CA VAL A 805 30.03 -5.58 -24.06
C VAL A 805 29.98 -7.11 -23.98
N SER A 806 28.82 -7.67 -23.65
CA SER A 806 28.59 -9.12 -23.63
C SER A 806 27.14 -9.45 -23.98
N TYR A 807 26.86 -10.61 -24.55
CA TYR A 807 25.48 -11.06 -24.76
C TYR A 807 25.41 -12.58 -24.59
N ARG A 808 24.43 -13.09 -23.82
CA ARG A 808 24.43 -14.49 -23.36
C ARG A 808 23.17 -15.31 -23.65
N GLN A 809 22.10 -14.72 -24.18
CA GLN A 809 20.85 -15.49 -24.38
C GLN A 809 21.02 -16.56 -25.47
N SER A 810 20.48 -17.76 -25.20
CA SER A 810 20.41 -18.86 -26.17
C SER A 810 19.27 -18.57 -27.16
N GLN A 811 19.63 -17.94 -28.27
CA GLN A 811 18.74 -17.52 -29.35
C GLN A 811 19.28 -18.02 -30.68
N ALA A 812 18.40 -18.11 -31.70
CA ALA A 812 18.78 -18.58 -33.03
C ALA A 812 19.96 -17.76 -33.59
N PRO A 813 20.98 -18.41 -34.18
CA PRO A 813 22.08 -17.73 -34.87
C PRO A 813 21.58 -16.78 -35.97
N GLY A 814 22.21 -15.60 -36.12
CA GLY A 814 21.97 -14.69 -37.27
C GLY A 814 21.47 -13.26 -36.96
N ASN A 815 21.10 -12.93 -35.71
CA ASN A 815 20.70 -11.57 -35.32
C ASN A 815 21.90 -10.74 -34.84
N ILE A 816 22.01 -9.48 -35.30
CA ILE A 816 23.04 -8.51 -34.91
C ILE A 816 22.47 -7.53 -33.89
N TYR A 817 23.16 -7.33 -32.77
CA TYR A 817 22.79 -6.39 -31.71
C TYR A 817 23.75 -5.20 -31.64
N THR A 818 23.21 -3.98 -31.61
CA THR A 818 23.96 -2.72 -31.58
C THR A 818 24.04 -2.13 -30.17
N TYR A 819 25.24 -1.75 -29.73
CA TYR A 819 25.47 -1.17 -28.40
C TYR A 819 26.44 0.02 -28.47
N GLU A 820 26.31 0.95 -27.53
CA GLU A 820 27.24 2.08 -27.38
C GLU A 820 27.75 2.20 -25.94
N SER A 821 29.03 2.51 -25.78
CA SER A 821 29.63 2.90 -24.50
C SER A 821 30.54 4.11 -24.67
N ASN A 822 30.69 4.90 -23.62
CA ASN A 822 31.59 6.04 -23.59
C ASN A 822 32.22 6.30 -22.22
N GLY A 823 33.41 6.89 -22.24
CA GLY A 823 34.02 7.58 -21.12
C GLY A 823 34.38 9.00 -21.54
N ALA A 824 33.95 9.99 -20.77
CA ALA A 824 34.23 11.40 -21.02
C ALA A 824 34.99 12.00 -19.83
N PHE A 825 35.98 12.84 -20.14
CA PHE A 825 36.87 13.47 -19.18
C PHE A 825 36.95 14.95 -19.49
N GLN A 826 36.54 15.77 -18.53
CA GLN A 826 36.71 17.21 -18.61
C GLN A 826 37.71 17.66 -17.54
N PHE A 827 38.71 18.43 -17.96
CA PHE A 827 39.81 18.91 -17.12
C PHE A 827 40.41 20.18 -17.75
N SER A 828 41.26 20.90 -17.03
CA SER A 828 41.95 22.08 -17.56
C SER A 828 43.45 21.82 -17.76
N THR A 829 44.00 22.40 -18.82
CA THR A 829 45.43 22.40 -19.13
C THR A 829 46.02 23.80 -18.96
N ASP A 830 47.20 23.87 -18.34
CA ASP A 830 47.97 25.07 -18.02
C ASP A 830 48.98 25.47 -19.12
N GLY A 831 49.24 24.57 -20.07
CA GLY A 831 50.19 24.73 -21.16
C GLY A 831 49.91 23.72 -22.28
N ALA A 832 50.63 23.86 -23.40
CA ALA A 832 50.57 22.89 -24.49
C ALA A 832 51.10 21.53 -24.03
N ARG A 833 50.28 20.48 -24.15
CA ARG A 833 50.63 19.12 -23.70
C ARG A 833 50.11 18.09 -24.70
N HIS A 834 50.84 17.01 -24.92
CA HIS A 834 50.35 15.90 -25.74
C HIS A 834 49.33 15.07 -24.96
N LEU A 835 48.21 14.74 -25.59
CA LEU A 835 47.22 13.81 -25.05
C LEU A 835 47.61 12.37 -25.38
N MET A 836 47.79 11.56 -24.35
CA MET A 836 48.16 10.14 -24.45
C MET A 836 46.98 9.26 -24.01
N LEU A 837 46.68 8.22 -24.81
CA LEU A 837 45.78 7.14 -24.41
C LEU A 837 46.55 5.82 -24.34
N GLY A 838 46.70 5.27 -23.14
CA GLY A 838 47.29 3.95 -22.91
C GLY A 838 46.21 2.87 -22.89
N LEU A 839 46.31 1.88 -23.78
CA LEU A 839 45.46 0.69 -23.86
C LEU A 839 46.18 -0.49 -23.20
N MET A 840 45.48 -1.25 -22.35
CA MET A 840 46.12 -2.23 -21.47
C MET A 840 45.73 -3.68 -21.82
N ASN A 841 44.65 -4.16 -21.20
CA ASN A 841 44.19 -5.55 -21.28
C ASN A 841 42.87 -5.64 -22.03
N ALA A 842 42.75 -6.62 -22.91
CA ALA A 842 41.49 -6.99 -23.54
C ALA A 842 40.98 -8.35 -23.02
N ALA A 843 39.69 -8.45 -22.73
CA ALA A 843 39.00 -9.69 -22.38
C ALA A 843 38.05 -10.10 -23.51
N VAL A 844 37.93 -11.40 -23.76
CA VAL A 844 37.14 -11.95 -24.88
C VAL A 844 36.24 -13.10 -24.41
N LEU A 845 35.00 -13.13 -24.91
CA LEU A 845 34.05 -14.23 -24.75
C LEU A 845 33.64 -14.77 -26.13
N ASN A 846 33.83 -16.07 -26.35
CA ASN A 846 33.51 -16.78 -27.59
C ASN A 846 34.01 -16.05 -28.85
N LEU A 847 33.12 -15.65 -29.76
CA LEU A 847 33.47 -15.01 -31.04
C LEU A 847 33.81 -13.52 -30.91
N GLY A 848 33.67 -12.92 -29.71
CA GLY A 848 33.97 -11.51 -29.49
C GLY A 848 32.87 -10.58 -30.01
N PHE A 849 33.06 -10.04 -31.22
CA PHE A 849 32.18 -9.06 -31.87
C PHE A 849 32.25 -9.18 -33.40
N GLN A 850 31.25 -8.66 -34.13
CA GLN A 850 31.29 -8.53 -35.60
C GLN A 850 31.93 -7.23 -36.06
N LYS A 851 31.61 -6.12 -35.39
CA LYS A 851 32.18 -4.80 -35.67
C LYS A 851 32.37 -4.02 -34.38
N LEU A 852 33.52 -3.35 -34.27
CA LEU A 852 33.84 -2.38 -33.22
C LEU A 852 34.28 -1.08 -33.89
N GLU A 853 33.67 0.05 -33.52
CA GLU A 853 34.13 1.38 -33.89
C GLU A 853 34.64 2.10 -32.65
N LEU A 854 35.87 2.62 -32.71
CA LEU A 854 36.48 3.47 -31.68
C LEU A 854 36.59 4.89 -32.22
N ASN A 855 36.01 5.85 -31.51
CA ASN A 855 36.11 7.28 -31.81
C ASN A 855 36.60 8.03 -30.56
N ILE A 856 37.59 8.89 -30.74
CA ILE A 856 38.13 9.76 -29.70
C ILE A 856 38.03 11.19 -30.21
N SER A 857 37.37 12.05 -29.45
CA SER A 857 37.17 13.45 -29.80
C SER A 857 37.52 14.38 -28.65
N ASN A 858 37.83 15.64 -28.98
CA ASN A 858 37.95 16.73 -28.02
C ASN A 858 37.07 17.91 -28.48
N HIS A 859 36.19 18.41 -27.61
CA HIS A 859 35.19 19.43 -27.98
C HIS A 859 34.31 19.03 -29.18
N GLY A 860 34.05 17.74 -29.35
CA GLY A 860 33.32 17.19 -30.50
C GLY A 860 34.11 17.15 -31.81
N VAL A 861 35.38 17.53 -31.82
CA VAL A 861 36.29 17.35 -32.98
C VAL A 861 37.02 16.02 -32.84
N ASP A 862 36.91 15.16 -33.87
CA ASP A 862 37.57 13.86 -33.90
C ASP A 862 39.09 13.99 -33.91
N LEU A 863 39.74 13.41 -32.90
CA LEU A 863 41.19 13.26 -32.81
C LEU A 863 41.65 11.93 -33.41
N TYR A 864 40.82 10.89 -33.26
CA TYR A 864 41.11 9.55 -33.75
C TYR A 864 39.82 8.78 -34.03
N SER A 865 39.81 7.99 -35.11
CA SER A 865 38.71 7.10 -35.45
C SER A 865 39.24 5.83 -36.12
N GLN A 866 38.79 4.66 -35.68
CA GLN A 866 39.13 3.38 -36.30
C GLN A 866 37.97 2.38 -36.18
N SER A 867 37.75 1.60 -37.24
CA SER A 867 36.80 0.48 -37.26
C SER A 867 37.52 -0.85 -37.35
N PHE A 868 37.11 -1.83 -36.54
CA PHE A 868 37.61 -3.19 -36.53
C PHE A 868 36.50 -4.15 -36.97
N THR A 869 36.80 -5.01 -37.92
CA THR A 869 35.89 -6.10 -38.39
C THR A 869 36.46 -7.49 -38.11
N SER A 870 37.58 -7.56 -37.38
CA SER A 870 38.28 -8.80 -37.03
C SER A 870 38.69 -8.78 -35.56
N LEU A 871 38.41 -9.88 -34.84
CA LEU A 871 38.81 -10.05 -33.45
C LEU A 871 40.34 -10.02 -33.29
N ALA A 872 41.09 -10.64 -34.21
CA ALA A 872 42.55 -10.71 -34.16
C ALA A 872 43.19 -9.31 -34.29
N GLU A 873 42.63 -8.46 -35.16
CA GLU A 873 43.10 -7.08 -35.34
C GLU A 873 42.87 -6.26 -34.07
N ALA A 874 41.69 -6.34 -33.47
CA ALA A 874 41.40 -5.63 -32.23
C ALA A 874 42.25 -6.16 -31.05
N GLN A 875 42.42 -7.47 -30.91
CA GLN A 875 43.31 -8.01 -29.87
C GLN A 875 44.74 -7.50 -30.00
N SER A 876 45.29 -7.41 -31.22
CA SER A 876 46.60 -6.82 -31.43
C SER A 876 46.63 -5.31 -31.12
N PHE A 877 45.53 -4.60 -31.35
CA PHE A 877 45.45 -3.16 -31.16
C PHE A 877 45.33 -2.76 -29.69
N PHE A 878 44.48 -3.44 -28.92
CA PHE A 878 44.14 -3.09 -27.54
C PHE A 878 45.10 -3.66 -26.49
N ASN A 879 46.00 -4.58 -26.88
CA ASN A 879 47.00 -5.14 -25.98
C ASN A 879 48.23 -4.24 -25.86
N HIS A 880 48.42 -3.62 -24.70
CA HIS A 880 49.65 -2.91 -24.28
C HIS A 880 50.18 -1.86 -25.29
N ARG A 881 49.30 -0.98 -25.79
CA ARG A 881 49.62 0.05 -26.79
C ARG A 881 49.39 1.46 -26.25
N VAL A 882 50.19 2.44 -26.69
CA VAL A 882 49.94 3.87 -26.45
C VAL A 882 49.61 4.58 -27.77
N LEU A 883 48.62 5.46 -27.73
CA LEU A 883 48.24 6.37 -28.82
C LEU A 883 48.57 7.80 -28.41
N ASP A 884 49.33 8.51 -29.25
CA ASP A 884 49.49 9.97 -29.19
C ASP A 884 48.36 10.61 -30.00
N LEU A 885 47.51 11.37 -29.33
CA LEU A 885 46.33 12.02 -29.90
C LEU A 885 46.60 13.49 -30.26
N GLY A 886 47.85 13.94 -30.16
CA GLY A 886 48.28 15.29 -30.52
C GLY A 886 48.30 16.29 -29.36
N ILE A 887 48.65 17.53 -29.69
CA ILE A 887 48.83 18.62 -28.72
C ILE A 887 47.48 19.25 -28.37
N LEU A 888 47.20 19.37 -27.08
CA LEU A 888 46.10 20.16 -26.52
C LEU A 888 46.60 21.57 -26.19
N GLY A 889 45.77 22.58 -26.46
CA GLY A 889 46.01 23.97 -26.07
C GLY A 889 45.78 24.23 -24.58
N VAL A 890 45.89 25.49 -24.15
CA VAL A 890 45.53 25.93 -22.79
C VAL A 890 44.01 26.03 -22.66
N GLY A 891 43.47 25.71 -21.49
CA GLY A 891 42.05 25.86 -21.16
C GLY A 891 41.36 24.54 -20.85
N VAL A 892 40.02 24.58 -20.81
CA VAL A 892 39.19 23.39 -20.56
C VAL A 892 39.31 22.46 -21.77
N GLN A 893 39.47 21.17 -21.49
CA GLN A 893 39.45 20.08 -22.44
C GLN A 893 38.23 19.21 -22.15
N ASP A 894 37.58 18.68 -23.20
CA ASP A 894 36.44 17.79 -23.10
C ASP A 894 36.68 16.58 -23.99
N VAL A 895 37.38 15.59 -23.44
CA VAL A 895 37.84 14.40 -24.16
C VAL A 895 36.81 13.29 -24.02
N VAL A 896 36.30 12.77 -25.13
CA VAL A 896 35.32 11.69 -25.16
C VAL A 896 35.89 10.49 -25.91
N ILE A 897 35.90 9.33 -25.25
CA ILE A 897 36.26 8.03 -25.82
C ILE A 897 34.97 7.24 -25.99
N ARG A 898 34.49 7.13 -27.23
CA ARG A 898 33.25 6.44 -27.59
C ARG A 898 33.56 5.13 -28.31
N THR A 899 32.81 4.08 -27.97
CA THR A 899 32.80 2.84 -28.75
C THR A 899 31.40 2.41 -29.15
N ALA A 900 31.27 1.89 -30.36
CA ALA A 900 30.05 1.29 -30.89
C ALA A 900 30.31 -0.18 -31.30
N TRP A 901 29.38 -1.06 -30.99
CA TRP A 901 29.55 -2.51 -31.04
C TRP A 901 28.43 -3.20 -31.80
N ASN A 902 28.77 -4.16 -32.66
CA ASN A 902 27.85 -5.11 -33.26
C ASN A 902 28.19 -6.54 -32.78
N LEU A 903 27.25 -7.25 -32.17
CA LEU A 903 27.48 -8.60 -31.63
C LEU A 903 26.48 -9.65 -32.14
N GLU A 904 26.95 -10.90 -32.16
CA GLU A 904 26.14 -12.10 -32.27
C GLU A 904 25.77 -12.69 -30.89
N ALA A 905 24.91 -13.70 -30.89
CA ALA A 905 24.55 -14.44 -29.69
C ALA A 905 25.78 -15.02 -28.97
N GLN A 906 25.76 -15.04 -27.63
CA GLN A 906 26.81 -15.65 -26.79
C GLN A 906 28.22 -15.04 -26.92
N SER A 907 28.39 -13.82 -27.42
CA SER A 907 29.72 -13.20 -27.64
C SER A 907 29.99 -12.01 -26.71
N GLY A 908 31.25 -11.59 -26.55
CA GLY A 908 31.61 -10.41 -25.75
C GLY A 908 33.07 -9.98 -25.86
N TYR A 909 33.33 -8.70 -25.58
CA TYR A 909 34.67 -8.10 -25.60
C TYR A 909 34.75 -6.93 -24.61
N ALA A 910 35.89 -6.73 -23.96
CA ALA A 910 36.13 -5.57 -23.09
C ALA A 910 37.59 -5.15 -23.12
N PHE A 911 37.87 -3.88 -22.82
CA PHE A 911 39.22 -3.36 -22.67
C PHE A 911 39.32 -2.26 -21.60
N ASP A 912 40.52 -2.11 -21.05
CA ASP A 912 40.87 -1.07 -20.09
C ASP A 912 41.77 0.01 -20.75
N TYR A 913 41.62 1.26 -20.32
CA TYR A 913 42.40 2.39 -20.83
C TYR A 913 42.77 3.41 -19.74
N THR A 914 43.85 4.14 -19.99
CA THR A 914 44.36 5.22 -19.14
C THR A 914 44.59 6.49 -19.96
N LEU A 915 44.17 7.63 -19.44
CA LEU A 915 44.32 8.94 -20.08
C LEU A 915 45.41 9.74 -19.36
N ALA A 916 46.39 10.25 -20.10
CA ALA A 916 47.50 11.00 -19.55
C ALA A 916 47.93 12.18 -20.43
N LEU A 917 48.64 13.13 -19.82
CA LEU A 917 49.26 14.25 -20.52
C LEU A 917 50.78 14.13 -20.46
N MET A 918 51.42 14.37 -21.61
CA MET A 918 52.87 14.45 -21.69
C MET A 918 53.29 15.91 -21.93
N PRO A 919 54.28 16.45 -21.19
CA PRO A 919 54.83 17.76 -21.47
C PRO A 919 55.36 17.83 -22.90
N VAL A 920 55.07 18.91 -23.63
CA VAL A 920 55.78 19.18 -24.89
C VAL A 920 57.23 19.51 -24.51
N PRO A 921 58.25 18.77 -25.01
CA PRO A 921 59.63 19.07 -24.72
C PRO A 921 59.94 20.49 -25.21
N GLU A 922 60.27 21.41 -24.30
CA GLU A 922 60.76 22.72 -24.70
C GLU A 922 61.99 22.51 -25.60
N PRO A 923 62.11 23.21 -26.75
CA PRO A 923 63.32 23.14 -27.54
C PRO A 923 64.48 23.51 -26.62
N GLN A 924 65.43 22.59 -26.44
CA GLN A 924 66.53 22.74 -25.50
C GLN A 924 67.15 24.12 -25.70
N VAL A 925 67.02 24.99 -24.70
CA VAL A 925 67.43 26.40 -24.79
C VAL A 925 68.88 26.52 -25.27
N TRP A 926 69.71 25.51 -24.98
CA TRP A 926 71.09 25.37 -25.47
C TRP A 926 71.23 25.17 -26.98
N LEU A 927 70.30 24.51 -27.66
CA LEU A 927 70.31 24.34 -29.13
C LEU A 927 69.90 25.64 -29.84
N MET A 928 68.90 26.36 -29.32
CA MET A 928 68.52 27.69 -29.82
C MET A 928 69.61 28.73 -29.52
N LEU A 929 70.26 28.68 -28.35
CA LEU A 929 71.40 29.51 -27.99
C LEU A 929 72.64 29.16 -28.85
N ALA A 930 72.93 27.88 -29.09
CA ALA A 930 74.04 27.43 -29.92
C ALA A 930 73.85 27.80 -31.39
N CYS A 931 72.65 27.63 -31.96
CA CYS A 931 72.32 28.11 -33.30
C CYS A 931 72.32 29.64 -33.39
N GLY A 932 71.84 30.33 -32.36
CA GLY A 932 71.93 31.79 -32.24
C GLY A 932 73.37 32.31 -32.19
N LEU A 933 74.25 31.64 -31.43
CA LEU A 933 75.68 31.93 -31.38
C LEU A 933 76.39 31.59 -32.70
N LEU A 934 76.02 30.50 -33.38
CA LEU A 934 76.58 30.12 -34.68
C LEU A 934 76.22 31.15 -35.77
N LEU A 935 74.99 31.67 -35.75
CA LEU A 935 74.53 32.72 -36.66
C LEU A 935 75.21 34.08 -36.38
N LEU A 936 75.48 34.40 -35.11
CA LEU A 936 76.28 35.57 -34.73
C LEU A 936 77.75 35.44 -35.16
N MET A 937 78.32 34.24 -35.13
CA MET A 937 79.67 33.97 -35.64
C MET A 937 79.74 33.99 -37.18
N LEU A 938 78.68 33.62 -37.88
CA LEU A 938 78.60 33.69 -39.35
C LEU A 938 78.36 35.12 -39.87
N ARG A 939 77.70 35.99 -39.09
CA ARG A 939 77.51 37.41 -39.44
C ARG A 939 78.79 38.26 -39.34
N ASN A 940 79.81 37.78 -38.61
CA ASN A 940 81.06 38.52 -38.41
C ASN A 940 82.17 38.22 -39.45
N LYS A 941 81.86 37.50 -40.54
CA LYS A 941 82.82 37.22 -41.64
C LYS A 941 82.49 37.89 -42.98
N GLY A 942 81.52 38.82 -43.03
CA GLY A 942 81.06 39.44 -44.29
C GLY A 942 81.42 40.92 -44.53
N GLY A 943 82.21 41.57 -43.66
CA GLY A 943 82.36 43.03 -43.70
C GLY A 943 83.80 43.53 -43.66
N LEU A 944 84.60 43.27 -44.70
CA LEU A 944 85.82 44.06 -44.94
C LEU A 944 86.23 43.99 -46.42
N TYR A 945 85.66 44.87 -47.25
CA TYR A 945 86.27 45.39 -48.50
C TYR A 945 85.41 46.54 -49.05
N PHE A 946 85.79 47.80 -48.78
CA PHE A 946 86.18 48.79 -49.80
C PHE A 946 86.26 50.22 -49.20
N LEU A 947 87.46 50.79 -49.27
CA LEU A 947 87.75 52.23 -49.25
C LEU A 947 87.75 52.73 -50.70
N ARG A 948 86.87 53.69 -51.06
CA ARG A 948 87.21 54.96 -51.75
C ARG A 948 85.96 55.75 -52.14
N ASP A 949 86.07 57.06 -51.89
CA ASP A 949 85.25 58.23 -52.26
C ASP A 949 83.85 58.38 -51.64
#